data_AF-A0A8C1PYV0-F1
#
_entry.id   AF-A0A8C1PYV0-F1
#
_cell.length_a   1.000
_cell.length_b   1.000
_cell.length_c   1.000
_cell.angle_alpha   90.00
_cell.angle_beta   90.00
_cell.angle_gamma   90.00
#
_symmetry.space_group_name_H-M   'P 1'
#
loop_
_entity.id
_entity.type
_entity.pdbx_description
1 polymer ?
#
loop_
_entity_poly.entity_id
_entity_poly.type
_entity_poly.pdbx_seq_one_letter_code
_entity_poly.pdbx_strand_id
1 'polypeptide(L)'
;YYINNSIITLDIGQNIMEKPPLLDGEDGSVLAESRSDVALVSADEEGSAGAHGQEDDRPAWDSKLQYVLAQVGFSVGLGNVWRFPYLCHQNGGGAFMLLYVMLLLIIGVPLFFMELAAGQSIRQGSIGVWKHISPRLAGIGYSSCMVCFFVALYYNVIIAWSLFYMGNSFQYPLPWEQCPVDMISNQTGMTFIVMYFSSVFPYAVLICFLIRGLMLDGAIEGIKYMFYPKLEIWGEVQVWRQAATQVFFALGLGYGSVIAYSSYNPVHNNCHRDAIMVSGINFMTSVLASLVVFVVLGFRAKNIALNCSAQHWWPWFNMSDPKLVALQDYREWYSHYGSLLGSNITDCDLEREMSKGVEGTGLAFIAFTEAMALFPASPFWSTLFFLMLLNLGLSTMFGTMQGILTPLMDNFRVLGRHKTMLTVCSCILGFFIGLLFTQRSGNYFVTMFDDYSATLPLIIVVVFETVSVAWIYGADRFLDDVEVMLRWRPPVVYCYLWKYVCLLGMVGLLAASLLRMVFKRPTYTAWNHTTGSETSLEYPGWALVMLSTLIIVASLPVPVGYLLSFLRGGQSLPVEEGEVQPPRERYSKYNSSEPEPNNHHSPLDEDRNRPRSTFLHLGAEHYVLLPQQEDGEEEEEEEEDTGL
;
A
#
# COMPACT_ATOMS: atom_id res chain seq x y z
N TYR A 1 39.83 26.41 38.93
CA TYR A 1 39.93 27.37 37.81
C TYR A 1 38.66 27.29 36.99
N TYR A 2 38.12 28.43 36.56
CA TYR A 2 36.77 28.53 36.02
C TYR A 2 36.60 27.79 34.68
N ILE A 3 35.48 27.08 34.54
CA ILE A 3 35.01 26.48 33.28
C ILE A 3 34.26 27.57 32.53
N ASN A 4 34.64 27.81 31.26
CA ASN A 4 33.94 28.76 30.40
C ASN A 4 32.96 27.97 29.51
N ASN A 5 31.69 27.95 29.89
CA ASN A 5 30.63 27.28 29.12
C ASN A 5 30.14 28.16 27.96
N SER A 6 30.73 27.97 26.79
CA SER A 6 30.16 28.47 25.53
C SER A 6 29.03 27.54 25.08
N ILE A 7 27.81 27.78 25.57
CA ILE A 7 26.62 27.12 25.04
C ILE A 7 26.37 27.67 23.63
N ILE A 8 26.65 26.87 22.60
CA ILE A 8 26.17 27.14 21.24
C ILE A 8 24.69 26.74 21.21
N THR A 9 23.80 27.70 21.50
CA THR A 9 22.39 27.59 21.16
C THR A 9 22.26 27.62 19.65
N LEU A 10 22.18 26.44 19.04
CA LEU A 10 21.89 26.28 17.62
C LEU A 10 20.39 26.57 17.44
N ASP A 11 20.09 27.77 16.97
CA ASP A 11 18.73 28.26 16.78
C ASP A 11 18.05 27.48 15.64
N ILE A 12 17.13 26.58 15.99
CA ILE A 12 16.42 25.73 15.02
C ILE A 12 15.28 26.54 14.44
N GLY A 13 15.56 27.23 13.33
CA GLY A 13 14.55 27.94 12.56
C GLY A 13 13.43 27.02 12.09
N GLN A 14 12.31 27.02 12.81
CA GLN A 14 11.04 26.51 12.31
C GLN A 14 10.60 27.38 11.14
N ASN A 15 10.54 26.82 9.92
CA ASN A 15 9.94 27.51 8.78
C ASN A 15 9.42 26.55 7.70
N ILE A 16 8.54 25.62 8.11
CA ILE A 16 7.57 24.97 7.22
C ILE A 16 6.24 24.86 7.98
N MET A 17 5.14 25.33 7.37
CA MET A 17 3.77 25.43 7.93
C MET A 17 3.49 26.48 9.02
N GLU A 18 3.92 27.73 8.83
CA GLU A 18 3.14 28.88 9.29
C GLU A 18 2.91 29.88 8.15
N LYS A 19 1.64 30.26 7.94
CA LYS A 19 1.25 31.45 7.18
C LYS A 19 0.86 32.47 8.27
N PRO A 20 1.66 33.51 8.53
CA PRO A 20 1.36 34.45 9.61
C PRO A 20 0.06 35.20 9.32
N PRO A 21 -0.72 35.60 10.35
CA PRO A 21 -1.86 36.47 10.16
C PRO A 21 -1.39 37.86 9.71
N LEU A 22 -2.12 38.46 8.78
CA LEU A 22 -1.97 39.88 8.47
C LEU A 22 -2.31 40.70 9.72
N LEU A 23 -1.39 41.57 10.12
CA LEU A 23 -1.59 42.62 11.12
C LEU A 23 -1.22 43.95 10.46
N ASP A 24 -2.09 44.94 10.63
CA ASP A 24 -1.94 46.27 10.06
C ASP A 24 -0.84 47.09 10.74
N GLY A 25 -0.23 48.01 9.98
CA GLY A 25 0.20 49.31 10.51
C GLY A 25 1.70 49.58 10.73
N GLU A 26 2.13 50.67 10.09
CA GLU A 26 3.16 51.65 10.52
C GLU A 26 4.68 51.33 10.37
N ASP A 27 5.26 52.05 9.39
CA ASP A 27 6.49 52.86 9.42
C ASP A 27 7.89 52.26 9.71
N GLY A 28 8.81 52.49 8.76
CA GLY A 28 10.27 52.36 8.95
C GLY A 28 11.06 52.23 7.65
N SER A 29 11.53 53.36 7.09
CA SER A 29 12.32 53.39 5.84
C SER A 29 13.82 53.12 6.05
N VAL A 30 14.56 52.76 4.97
CA VAL A 30 15.88 53.32 4.55
C VAL A 30 16.61 52.44 3.48
N LEU A 31 16.84 53.03 2.29
CA LEU A 31 17.91 52.80 1.27
C LEU A 31 18.14 51.37 0.69
N ALA A 32 17.82 51.09 -0.59
CA ALA A 32 18.59 51.36 -1.84
C ALA A 32 19.65 50.26 -2.18
N GLU A 33 19.92 49.84 -3.43
CA GLU A 33 19.85 50.54 -4.73
C GLU A 33 19.79 49.56 -5.96
N SER A 34 19.57 50.11 -7.18
CA SER A 34 19.58 49.49 -8.53
C SER A 34 18.32 48.67 -8.94
N ARG A 35 17.34 49.21 -9.71
CA ARG A 35 17.37 49.64 -11.14
C ARG A 35 17.53 48.42 -12.08
N SER A 36 16.66 48.14 -13.07
CA SER A 36 15.70 48.93 -13.87
C SER A 36 14.60 48.01 -14.48
N ASP A 37 13.49 48.42 -15.14
CA ASP A 37 12.83 49.73 -15.43
C ASP A 37 11.38 49.49 -15.98
N VAL A 38 10.49 50.50 -15.90
CA VAL A 38 9.37 50.89 -16.84
C VAL A 38 8.25 49.86 -17.19
N ALA A 39 6.92 50.14 -17.14
CA ALA A 39 6.05 51.26 -16.68
C ALA A 39 4.61 50.69 -16.47
N LEU A 40 3.82 51.03 -15.44
CA LEU A 40 3.06 52.27 -15.17
C LEU A 40 1.99 52.65 -16.21
N VAL A 41 0.70 52.67 -15.80
CA VAL A 41 -0.19 53.88 -15.78
C VAL A 41 -1.55 53.61 -15.07
N SER A 42 -1.87 54.49 -14.12
CA SER A 42 -3.17 54.94 -13.55
C SER A 42 -4.23 53.98 -12.94
N ALA A 43 -4.56 54.26 -11.67
CA ALA A 43 -5.89 54.10 -11.05
C ALA A 43 -6.90 55.10 -11.69
N ASP A 44 -8.22 55.04 -11.52
CA ASP A 44 -8.95 55.22 -10.24
C ASP A 44 -10.37 54.56 -10.23
N GLU A 45 -10.96 54.62 -9.03
CA GLU A 45 -12.39 54.55 -8.64
C GLU A 45 -12.89 53.30 -7.88
N GLU A 46 -13.69 53.60 -6.85
CA GLU A 46 -13.96 52.75 -5.69
C GLU A 46 -15.26 51.94 -5.81
N GLY A 47 -15.33 50.85 -5.04
CA GLY A 47 -16.59 50.46 -4.39
C GLY A 47 -17.35 49.25 -4.96
N SER A 48 -17.04 48.06 -4.45
CA SER A 48 -18.09 47.11 -4.04
C SER A 48 -17.53 46.06 -3.08
N ALA A 49 -18.00 46.06 -1.83
CA ALA A 49 -17.71 45.02 -0.87
C ALA A 49 -18.57 43.77 -1.16
N GLY A 50 -18.12 42.94 -2.10
CA GLY A 50 -18.71 41.64 -2.39
C GLY A 50 -18.27 40.59 -1.36
N ALA A 51 -19.20 40.03 -0.60
CA ALA A 51 -18.91 38.99 0.38
C ALA A 51 -18.46 37.69 -0.30
N HIS A 52 -17.14 37.46 -0.37
CA HIS A 52 -16.62 36.13 -0.69
C HIS A 52 -16.96 35.16 0.45
N GLY A 53 -17.70 34.10 0.11
CA GLY A 53 -17.95 32.98 1.01
C GLY A 53 -16.61 32.37 1.44
N GLN A 54 -16.52 32.06 2.73
CA GLN A 54 -15.33 31.49 3.35
C GLN A 54 -15.13 30.05 2.85
N GLU A 55 -14.33 29.87 1.81
CA GLU A 55 -13.84 28.54 1.43
C GLU A 55 -12.95 28.01 2.57
N ASP A 56 -13.35 26.88 3.16
CA ASP A 56 -12.51 26.14 4.12
C ASP A 56 -11.28 25.61 3.37
N ASP A 57 -10.20 26.39 3.44
CA ASP A 57 -8.98 26.28 2.64
C ASP A 57 -8.16 25.01 3.02
N ARG A 58 -8.65 23.85 2.55
CA ARG A 58 -8.05 22.54 2.83
C ARG A 58 -6.70 22.43 2.11
N PRO A 59 -5.60 22.10 2.82
CA PRO A 59 -4.25 22.18 2.26
C PRO A 59 -4.10 21.34 0.98
N ALA A 60 -3.54 21.96 -0.06
CA ALA A 60 -3.23 21.30 -1.32
C ALA A 60 -1.77 20.79 -1.33
N TRP A 61 -1.48 19.88 -2.26
CA TRP A 61 -0.10 19.46 -2.55
C TRP A 61 0.68 20.56 -3.28
N ASP A 62 1.94 20.78 -2.93
CA ASP A 62 2.82 21.77 -3.57
C ASP A 62 3.10 21.40 -5.04
N SER A 63 3.11 20.10 -5.35
CA SER A 63 3.24 19.62 -6.73
C SER A 63 2.62 18.23 -6.95
N LYS A 64 2.23 17.92 -8.19
CA LYS A 64 1.79 16.57 -8.57
C LYS A 64 2.89 15.51 -8.36
N LEU A 65 4.17 15.86 -8.52
CA LEU A 65 5.27 14.94 -8.26
C LEU A 65 5.35 14.54 -6.78
N GLN A 66 5.18 15.50 -5.86
CA GLN A 66 5.15 15.25 -4.42
C GLN A 66 3.99 14.33 -4.02
N TYR A 67 2.78 14.55 -4.56
CA TYR A 67 1.65 13.64 -4.38
C TYR A 67 1.95 12.22 -4.87
N VAL A 68 2.47 12.08 -6.10
CA VAL A 68 2.81 10.78 -6.68
C VAL A 68 3.89 10.06 -5.86
N LEU A 69 4.93 10.76 -5.42
CA LEU A 69 6.00 10.19 -4.59
C LEU A 69 5.49 9.80 -3.19
N ALA A 70 4.56 10.56 -2.61
CA ALA A 70 3.92 10.19 -1.34
C ALA A 70 3.06 8.92 -1.50
N GLN A 71 2.26 8.84 -2.57
CA GLN A 71 1.42 7.68 -2.85
C GLN A 71 2.25 6.42 -3.19
N VAL A 72 3.34 6.57 -3.95
CA VAL A 72 4.30 5.49 -4.22
C VAL A 72 5.04 5.09 -2.93
N GLY A 73 5.50 6.03 -2.13
CA GLY A 73 6.20 5.74 -0.86
C GLY A 73 5.31 5.10 0.21
N PHE A 74 3.99 5.32 0.15
CA PHE A 74 3.03 4.59 0.98
C PHE A 74 2.81 3.15 0.47
N SER A 75 2.56 3.00 -0.84
CA SER A 75 2.24 1.71 -1.46
C SER A 75 3.44 0.75 -1.51
N VAL A 76 4.64 1.30 -1.74
CA VAL A 76 5.91 0.56 -1.76
C VAL A 76 6.51 0.58 -0.36
N GLY A 77 6.31 -0.52 0.37
CA GLY A 77 6.81 -0.69 1.74
C GLY A 77 7.67 -1.94 1.93
N LEU A 78 7.92 -2.29 3.19
CA LEU A 78 8.70 -3.47 3.60
C LEU A 78 8.11 -4.78 3.03
N GLY A 79 6.80 -4.84 2.82
CA GLY A 79 6.10 -5.98 2.21
C GLY A 79 6.65 -6.38 0.84
N ASN A 80 7.12 -5.42 0.04
CA ASN A 80 7.66 -5.67 -1.30
C ASN A 80 9.03 -6.36 -1.23
N VAL A 81 9.80 -6.16 -0.15
CA VAL A 81 11.16 -6.70 0.02
C VAL A 81 11.19 -8.06 0.72
N TRP A 82 10.25 -8.33 1.65
CA TRP A 82 10.23 -9.60 2.38
C TRP A 82 9.04 -10.52 2.08
N ARG A 83 7.83 -10.00 1.81
CA ARG A 83 6.56 -10.75 1.92
C ARG A 83 6.13 -11.19 0.54
N PHE A 84 6.20 -10.29 -0.42
CA PHE A 84 6.00 -10.65 -1.82
C PHE A 84 7.04 -11.72 -2.28
N PRO A 85 8.35 -11.59 -2.01
CA PRO A 85 9.32 -12.62 -2.42
C PRO A 85 9.16 -13.93 -1.65
N TYR A 86 8.83 -13.88 -0.35
CA TYR A 86 8.48 -15.05 0.47
C TYR A 86 7.25 -15.79 -0.06
N LEU A 87 6.16 -15.06 -0.34
CA LEU A 87 4.93 -15.65 -0.89
C LEU A 87 5.14 -16.18 -2.30
N CYS A 88 5.97 -15.51 -3.11
CA CYS A 88 6.41 -16.02 -4.41
C CYS A 88 7.20 -17.32 -4.26
N HIS A 89 8.11 -17.39 -3.28
CA HIS A 89 8.94 -18.56 -3.02
C HIS A 89 8.12 -19.78 -2.57
N GLN A 90 7.22 -19.60 -1.60
CA GLN A 90 6.37 -20.68 -1.08
C GLN A 90 5.31 -21.15 -2.10
N ASN A 91 4.70 -20.23 -2.86
CA ASN A 91 3.54 -20.53 -3.70
C ASN A 91 3.89 -20.82 -5.18
N GLY A 92 5.05 -21.42 -5.44
CA GLY A 92 5.38 -21.94 -6.77
C GLY A 92 5.96 -20.93 -7.76
N GLY A 93 6.66 -19.90 -7.28
CA GLY A 93 7.47 -18.98 -8.08
C GLY A 93 6.63 -18.24 -9.13
N GLY A 94 6.89 -18.55 -10.41
CA GLY A 94 6.19 -17.95 -11.55
C GLY A 94 4.68 -18.12 -11.49
N ALA A 95 4.19 -19.22 -10.89
CA ALA A 95 2.76 -19.46 -10.73
C ALA A 95 2.10 -18.45 -9.79
N PHE A 96 2.78 -18.04 -8.70
CA PHE A 96 2.29 -17.00 -7.81
C PHE A 96 2.32 -15.62 -8.48
N MET A 97 3.38 -15.30 -9.23
CA MET A 97 3.48 -14.01 -9.93
C MET A 97 2.37 -13.82 -10.97
N LEU A 98 2.08 -14.84 -11.77
CA LEU A 98 0.97 -14.81 -12.74
C LEU A 98 -0.38 -14.59 -12.04
N LEU A 99 -0.64 -15.31 -10.94
CA LEU A 99 -1.85 -15.16 -10.14
C LEU A 99 -1.96 -13.76 -9.52
N TYR A 100 -0.85 -13.24 -8.98
CA TYR A 100 -0.81 -11.89 -8.41
C TYR A 100 -1.12 -10.81 -9.44
N VAL A 101 -0.54 -10.88 -10.65
CA VAL A 101 -0.84 -9.95 -11.74
C VAL A 101 -2.31 -10.01 -12.13
N MET A 102 -2.88 -11.22 -12.22
CA MET A 102 -4.30 -11.39 -12.51
C MET A 102 -5.20 -10.72 -11.45
N LEU A 103 -4.94 -10.96 -10.16
CA LEU A 103 -5.70 -10.35 -9.06
C LEU A 103 -5.46 -8.85 -8.95
N LEU A 104 -4.25 -8.37 -9.23
CA LEU A 104 -3.92 -6.95 -9.26
C LEU A 104 -4.71 -6.21 -10.34
N LEU A 105 -4.80 -6.76 -11.55
CA LEU A 105 -5.52 -6.11 -12.66
C LEU A 105 -7.05 -6.20 -12.52
N ILE A 106 -7.58 -7.33 -12.04
CA ILE A 106 -9.03 -7.58 -11.97
C ILE A 106 -9.66 -7.01 -10.69
N ILE A 107 -8.93 -6.98 -9.57
CA ILE A 107 -9.46 -6.56 -8.26
C ILE A 107 -8.69 -5.35 -7.70
N GLY A 108 -7.35 -5.39 -7.70
CA GLY A 108 -6.52 -4.33 -7.09
C GLY A 108 -6.71 -2.95 -7.73
N VAL A 109 -6.42 -2.83 -9.02
CA VAL A 109 -6.48 -1.55 -9.76
C VAL A 109 -7.90 -0.95 -9.77
N PRO A 110 -8.99 -1.70 -10.00
CA PRO A 110 -10.34 -1.16 -9.89
C PRO A 110 -10.69 -0.62 -8.50
N LEU A 111 -10.36 -1.34 -7.42
CA LEU A 111 -10.64 -0.88 -6.05
C LEU A 111 -9.78 0.34 -5.68
N PHE A 112 -8.51 0.36 -6.10
CA PHE A 112 -7.60 1.48 -5.87
C PHE A 112 -8.06 2.75 -6.60
N PHE A 113 -8.53 2.61 -7.84
CA PHE A 113 -9.13 3.71 -8.59
C PHE A 113 -10.40 4.24 -7.90
N MET A 114 -11.25 3.35 -7.36
CA MET A 114 -12.46 3.71 -6.62
C MET A 114 -12.14 4.54 -5.35
N GLU A 115 -11.19 4.10 -4.52
CA GLU A 115 -10.77 4.87 -3.32
C GLU A 115 -10.16 6.23 -3.69
N LEU A 116 -9.27 6.26 -4.69
CA LEU A 116 -8.67 7.52 -5.16
C LEU A 116 -9.74 8.50 -5.64
N ALA A 117 -10.69 8.03 -6.47
CA ALA A 117 -11.79 8.83 -6.98
C ALA A 117 -12.74 9.31 -5.86
N ALA A 118 -13.10 8.45 -4.90
CA ALA A 118 -13.99 8.81 -3.80
C ALA A 118 -13.38 9.86 -2.86
N GLY A 119 -12.07 9.77 -2.57
CA GLY A 119 -11.37 10.80 -1.81
C GLY A 119 -11.28 12.13 -2.57
N GLN A 120 -10.93 12.10 -3.86
CA GLN A 120 -10.79 13.32 -4.68
C GLN A 120 -12.12 14.03 -4.95
N SER A 121 -13.24 13.30 -5.11
CA SER A 121 -14.56 13.90 -5.37
C SER A 121 -15.15 14.60 -4.15
N ILE A 122 -15.09 13.94 -2.98
CA ILE A 122 -15.73 14.42 -1.75
C ILE A 122 -14.79 15.33 -0.92
N ARG A 123 -13.48 15.27 -1.15
CA ARG A 123 -12.44 16.10 -0.49
C ARG A 123 -12.48 16.07 1.05
N GLN A 124 -12.76 14.88 1.61
CA GLN A 124 -12.73 14.60 3.05
C GLN A 124 -11.95 13.30 3.32
N GLY A 125 -11.51 13.08 4.56
CA GLY A 125 -11.00 11.78 5.01
C GLY A 125 -12.07 10.69 5.03
N SER A 126 -11.64 9.42 5.16
CA SER A 126 -12.49 8.22 5.06
C SER A 126 -13.83 8.29 5.82
N ILE A 127 -13.83 8.71 7.10
CA ILE A 127 -15.09 8.86 7.88
C ILE A 127 -16.06 9.87 7.23
N GLY A 128 -15.55 10.96 6.67
CA GLY A 128 -16.36 11.97 5.97
C GLY A 128 -16.93 11.45 4.65
N VAL A 129 -16.09 10.78 3.84
CA VAL A 129 -16.48 10.13 2.58
C VAL A 129 -17.65 9.17 2.76
N TRP A 130 -17.54 8.22 3.69
CA TRP A 130 -18.59 7.24 3.92
C TRP A 130 -19.86 7.86 4.51
N LYS A 131 -19.73 8.90 5.34
CA LYS A 131 -20.85 9.67 5.89
C LYS A 131 -21.58 10.51 4.82
N HIS A 132 -20.86 11.03 3.84
CA HIS A 132 -21.41 11.78 2.70
C HIS A 132 -22.20 10.86 1.75
N ILE A 133 -21.66 9.65 1.47
CA ILE A 133 -22.37 8.62 0.69
C ILE A 133 -23.65 8.16 1.41
N SER A 134 -23.56 7.86 2.72
CA SER A 134 -24.75 7.70 3.56
C SER A 134 -24.40 7.84 5.05
N PRO A 135 -25.20 8.56 5.86
CA PRO A 135 -24.97 8.68 7.29
C PRO A 135 -25.09 7.35 8.06
N ARG A 136 -25.60 6.28 7.42
CA ARG A 136 -25.61 4.90 7.97
C ARG A 136 -24.28 4.15 7.81
N LEU A 137 -23.40 4.62 6.91
CA LEU A 137 -22.18 3.94 6.50
C LEU A 137 -20.91 4.55 7.14
N ALA A 138 -21.04 5.62 7.92
CA ALA A 138 -19.92 6.27 8.61
C ALA A 138 -19.07 5.29 9.46
N GLY A 139 -19.66 4.18 9.94
CA GLY A 139 -18.97 3.10 10.65
C GLY A 139 -17.82 2.45 9.87
N ILE A 140 -17.86 2.48 8.53
CA ILE A 140 -16.79 1.97 7.66
C ILE A 140 -15.49 2.73 7.92
N GLY A 141 -15.50 4.06 7.87
CA GLY A 141 -14.28 4.87 8.09
C GLY A 141 -13.69 4.74 9.50
N TYR A 142 -14.52 4.48 10.52
CA TYR A 142 -14.03 4.15 11.86
C TYR A 142 -13.34 2.77 11.90
N SER A 143 -13.85 1.81 11.14
CA SER A 143 -13.24 0.48 10.96
C SER A 143 -11.91 0.60 10.22
N SER A 144 -11.83 1.35 9.09
CA SER A 144 -10.59 1.63 8.37
C SER A 144 -9.52 2.25 9.29
N CYS A 145 -9.92 3.23 10.12
CA CYS A 145 -9.04 3.87 11.10
C CYS A 145 -8.51 2.89 12.16
N MET A 146 -9.34 1.96 12.64
CA MET A 146 -8.92 0.93 13.62
C MET A 146 -7.95 -0.09 12.98
N VAL A 147 -8.19 -0.48 11.73
CA VAL A 147 -7.28 -1.38 11.00
C VAL A 147 -5.93 -0.69 10.73
N CYS A 148 -5.93 0.59 10.31
CA CYS A 148 -4.71 1.40 10.22
C CYS A 148 -3.93 1.43 11.54
N PHE A 149 -4.61 1.60 12.67
CA PHE A 149 -3.97 1.59 13.98
C PHE A 149 -3.34 0.23 14.30
N PHE A 150 -4.04 -0.87 14.05
CA PHE A 150 -3.48 -2.21 14.25
C PHE A 150 -2.27 -2.49 13.35
N VAL A 151 -2.26 -2.03 12.09
CA VAL A 151 -1.10 -2.16 11.21
C VAL A 151 0.07 -1.30 11.68
N ALA A 152 -0.18 -0.05 12.09
CA ALA A 152 0.85 0.83 12.63
C ALA A 152 1.53 0.24 13.88
N LEU A 153 0.79 -0.48 14.72
CA LEU A 153 1.35 -1.11 15.93
C LEU A 153 2.45 -2.13 15.61
N TYR A 154 2.17 -3.17 14.82
CA TYR A 154 3.17 -4.21 14.56
C TYR A 154 4.24 -3.76 13.55
N TYR A 155 3.89 -2.92 12.57
CA TYR A 155 4.84 -2.49 11.54
C TYR A 155 5.97 -1.62 12.11
N ASN A 156 5.68 -0.76 13.10
CA ASN A 156 6.71 0.01 13.82
C ASN A 156 7.72 -0.87 14.57
N VAL A 157 7.32 -2.06 15.02
CA VAL A 157 8.24 -3.04 15.67
C VAL A 157 9.31 -3.48 14.68
N ILE A 158 8.95 -3.67 13.42
CA ILE A 158 9.89 -4.16 12.40
C ILE A 158 10.79 -3.04 11.86
N ILE A 159 10.32 -1.78 11.91
CA ILE A 159 11.18 -0.59 11.76
C ILE A 159 12.21 -0.54 12.90
N ALA A 160 11.80 -0.82 14.14
CA ALA A 160 12.73 -0.88 15.28
C ALA A 160 13.75 -2.04 15.16
N TRP A 161 13.36 -3.21 14.63
CA TRP A 161 14.33 -4.26 14.27
C TRP A 161 15.30 -3.80 13.18
N SER A 162 14.80 -3.13 12.13
CA SER A 162 15.64 -2.57 11.07
C SER A 162 16.66 -1.55 11.62
N LEU A 163 16.24 -0.69 12.56
CA LEU A 163 17.12 0.25 13.25
C LEU A 163 18.19 -0.46 14.10
N PHE A 164 17.80 -1.50 14.84
CA PHE A 164 18.72 -2.31 15.66
C PHE A 164 19.78 -3.01 14.81
N TYR A 165 19.38 -3.63 13.70
CA TYR A 165 20.32 -4.26 12.77
C TYR A 165 21.23 -3.24 12.09
N MET A 166 20.67 -2.12 11.57
CA MET A 166 21.45 -1.02 10.98
C MET A 166 22.53 -0.49 11.93
N GLY A 167 22.18 -0.32 13.21
CA GLY A 167 23.13 0.11 14.22
C GLY A 167 24.25 -0.91 14.46
N ASN A 168 23.93 -2.19 14.42
CA ASN A 168 24.90 -3.28 14.55
C ASN A 168 25.74 -3.53 13.28
N SER A 169 25.37 -2.94 12.12
CA SER A 169 26.14 -3.02 10.88
C SER A 169 27.45 -2.22 10.87
N PHE A 170 27.66 -1.29 11.81
CA PHE A 170 28.83 -0.39 11.84
C PHE A 170 30.11 -1.01 12.41
N GLN A 171 30.18 -2.33 12.58
CA GLN A 171 31.33 -3.07 13.11
C GLN A 171 31.84 -4.14 12.15
N TYR A 172 33.12 -4.51 12.28
CA TYR A 172 33.76 -5.58 11.51
C TYR A 172 34.57 -6.49 12.46
N PRO A 173 34.40 -7.83 12.42
CA PRO A 173 33.42 -8.59 11.62
C PRO A 173 31.96 -8.26 12.00
N LEU A 174 31.00 -8.70 11.18
CA LEU A 174 29.58 -8.51 11.51
C LEU A 174 29.18 -9.43 12.68
N PRO A 175 28.29 -9.00 13.61
CA PRO A 175 27.99 -9.77 14.82
C PRO A 175 27.19 -11.07 14.55
N TRP A 176 26.66 -11.24 13.34
CA TRP A 176 26.01 -12.47 12.86
C TRP A 176 26.89 -13.29 11.90
N GLU A 177 28.15 -12.90 11.69
CA GLU A 177 29.13 -13.65 10.88
C GLU A 177 29.74 -14.83 11.67
N GLN A 178 29.81 -14.71 12.99
CA GLN A 178 30.32 -15.74 13.90
C GLN A 178 29.42 -15.78 15.14
N CYS A 179 29.14 -16.98 15.68
CA CYS A 179 28.35 -17.12 16.90
C CYS A 179 29.14 -16.56 18.11
N PRO A 180 28.65 -15.49 18.78
CA PRO A 180 29.37 -14.91 19.91
C PRO A 180 29.11 -15.68 21.21
N VAL A 181 30.12 -15.71 22.07
CA VAL A 181 29.94 -15.87 23.52
C VAL A 181 29.85 -14.48 24.14
N ASP A 182 28.63 -14.10 24.54
CA ASP A 182 28.22 -12.92 25.32
C ASP A 182 28.97 -11.59 25.09
N MET A 183 28.35 -10.64 24.36
CA MET A 183 28.62 -9.20 24.54
C MET A 183 27.36 -8.33 24.41
N ILE A 184 27.33 -7.27 25.22
CA ILE A 184 26.38 -6.16 25.19
C ILE A 184 27.10 -4.95 24.61
N SER A 185 26.50 -4.24 23.65
CA SER A 185 26.99 -2.93 23.19
C SER A 185 25.89 -1.88 23.21
N ASN A 186 26.27 -0.62 23.49
CA ASN A 186 25.36 0.53 23.53
C ASN A 186 25.36 1.25 22.18
N GLN A 187 24.18 1.69 21.74
CA GLN A 187 23.96 2.28 20.42
C GLN A 187 23.48 3.74 20.53
N THR A 188 24.14 4.66 19.83
CA THR A 188 23.65 6.03 19.58
C THR A 188 23.06 6.15 18.18
N GLY A 189 21.87 6.74 18.05
CA GLY A 189 21.17 6.89 16.77
C GLY A 189 21.38 8.24 16.06
N MET A 190 21.05 8.28 14.77
CA MET A 190 20.93 9.49 13.94
C MET A 190 19.63 9.41 13.10
N THR A 191 19.13 10.56 12.64
CA THR A 191 17.93 10.66 11.80
C THR A 191 18.02 11.88 10.88
N PHE A 192 17.64 11.74 9.60
CA PHE A 192 17.64 12.85 8.63
C PHE A 192 16.47 12.75 7.63
N ILE A 193 16.30 13.83 6.85
CA ILE A 193 15.08 14.30 6.16
C ILE A 193 14.39 13.25 5.27
N VAL A 194 13.07 13.11 5.42
CA VAL A 194 12.40 11.78 5.32
C VAL A 194 11.42 11.59 4.15
N MET A 195 11.35 12.47 3.15
CA MET A 195 10.37 12.31 2.05
C MET A 195 11.01 11.98 0.70
N TYR A 196 11.74 12.92 0.08
CA TYR A 196 12.39 12.67 -1.22
C TYR A 196 13.47 11.58 -1.17
N PHE A 197 14.26 11.55 -0.10
CA PHE A 197 15.25 10.50 0.13
C PHE A 197 14.56 9.14 0.31
N SER A 198 13.51 9.09 1.14
CA SER A 198 12.86 7.84 1.55
C SER A 198 12.20 7.09 0.40
N SER A 199 11.66 7.78 -0.62
CA SER A 199 11.02 7.14 -1.77
C SER A 199 12.00 6.75 -2.88
N VAL A 200 13.11 7.47 -3.08
CA VAL A 200 14.04 7.24 -4.21
C VAL A 200 15.23 6.37 -3.82
N PHE A 201 15.76 6.53 -2.60
CA PHE A 201 16.92 5.78 -2.10
C PHE A 201 16.75 4.26 -2.19
N PRO A 202 15.58 3.66 -1.85
CA PRO A 202 15.39 2.21 -1.96
C PRO A 202 15.63 1.65 -3.37
N TYR A 203 15.24 2.38 -4.43
CA TYR A 203 15.46 1.94 -5.81
C TYR A 203 16.96 1.93 -6.17
N ALA A 204 17.71 2.94 -5.74
CA ALA A 204 19.16 2.99 -5.95
C ALA A 204 19.86 1.82 -5.24
N VAL A 205 19.42 1.48 -4.01
CA VAL A 205 19.93 0.33 -3.26
C VAL A 205 19.56 -0.99 -3.94
N LEU A 206 18.30 -1.19 -4.32
CA LEU A 206 17.85 -2.41 -5.03
C LEU A 206 18.62 -2.63 -6.34
N ILE A 207 18.86 -1.58 -7.14
CA ILE A 207 19.64 -1.69 -8.38
C ILE A 207 21.10 -2.04 -8.09
N CYS A 208 21.71 -1.44 -7.06
CA CYS A 208 23.07 -1.76 -6.63
C CYS A 208 23.20 -3.22 -6.17
N PHE A 209 22.26 -3.70 -5.36
CA PHE A 209 22.17 -5.11 -4.94
C PHE A 209 21.90 -6.05 -6.11
N LEU A 210 21.09 -5.66 -7.11
CA LEU A 210 20.85 -6.47 -8.30
C LEU A 210 22.14 -6.65 -9.10
N ILE A 211 22.87 -5.57 -9.38
CA ILE A 211 24.16 -5.64 -10.09
C ILE A 211 25.15 -6.52 -9.31
N ARG A 212 25.31 -6.27 -8.00
CA ARG A 212 26.20 -7.06 -7.14
C ARG A 212 25.79 -8.53 -7.09
N GLY A 213 24.49 -8.80 -7.04
CA GLY A 213 23.90 -10.12 -6.97
C GLY A 213 24.08 -10.93 -8.25
N LEU A 214 23.86 -10.33 -9.41
CA LEU A 214 24.05 -10.98 -10.71
C LEU A 214 25.51 -11.40 -10.97
N MET A 215 26.47 -10.76 -10.29
CA MET A 215 27.89 -11.14 -10.28
C MET A 215 28.22 -12.28 -9.29
N LEU A 216 27.24 -12.94 -8.66
CA LEU A 216 27.45 -14.04 -7.73
C LEU A 216 27.24 -15.42 -8.38
N ASP A 217 28.10 -16.36 -8.02
CA ASP A 217 27.94 -17.76 -8.36
C ASP A 217 26.66 -18.35 -7.74
N GLY A 218 25.65 -18.63 -8.57
CA GLY A 218 24.34 -19.15 -8.15
C GLY A 218 23.16 -18.23 -8.45
N ALA A 219 23.41 -16.99 -8.89
CA ALA A 219 22.37 -16.04 -9.28
C ALA A 219 21.37 -16.62 -10.30
N ILE A 220 21.86 -17.34 -11.31
CA ILE A 220 21.06 -17.95 -12.38
C ILE A 220 20.07 -19.00 -11.85
N GLU A 221 20.47 -19.82 -10.87
CA GLU A 221 19.58 -20.84 -10.28
C GLU A 221 18.47 -20.19 -9.44
N GLY A 222 18.81 -19.09 -8.74
CA GLY A 222 17.83 -18.18 -8.12
C GLY A 222 16.76 -17.69 -9.10
N ILE A 223 17.20 -17.13 -10.24
CA ILE A 223 16.32 -16.58 -11.28
C ILE A 223 15.45 -17.68 -11.92
N LYS A 224 16.04 -18.84 -12.24
CA LYS A 224 15.30 -20.00 -12.76
C LYS A 224 14.17 -20.41 -11.80
N TYR A 225 14.48 -20.57 -10.52
CA TYR A 225 13.47 -20.94 -9.50
C TYR A 225 12.38 -19.87 -9.37
N MET A 226 12.73 -18.59 -9.43
CA MET A 226 11.77 -17.49 -9.38
C MET A 226 10.75 -17.55 -10.53
N PHE A 227 11.19 -17.78 -11.77
CA PHE A 227 10.32 -17.74 -12.94
C PHE A 227 9.69 -19.08 -13.33
N TYR A 228 10.17 -20.21 -12.79
CA TYR A 228 9.59 -21.53 -13.06
C TYR A 228 8.17 -21.65 -12.48
N PRO A 229 7.12 -21.88 -13.30
CA PRO A 229 5.74 -21.81 -12.83
C PRO A 229 5.21 -23.20 -12.40
N LYS A 230 5.13 -23.45 -11.09
CA LYS A 230 4.50 -24.68 -10.54
C LYS A 230 2.97 -24.54 -10.46
N LEU A 231 2.28 -24.64 -11.60
CA LEU A 231 0.84 -24.34 -11.74
C LEU A 231 -0.10 -25.23 -10.90
N GLU A 232 0.32 -26.43 -10.51
CA GLU A 232 -0.47 -27.36 -9.67
C GLU A 232 -0.95 -26.71 -8.35
N ILE A 233 -0.15 -25.79 -7.83
CA ILE A 233 -0.38 -25.05 -6.58
C ILE A 233 -1.62 -24.14 -6.67
N TRP A 234 -2.12 -23.81 -7.86
CA TRP A 234 -3.36 -23.04 -8.03
C TRP A 234 -4.62 -23.75 -7.52
N GLY A 235 -4.58 -25.08 -7.33
CA GLY A 235 -5.66 -25.82 -6.66
C GLY A 235 -5.82 -25.46 -5.18
N GLU A 236 -4.81 -24.84 -4.56
CA GLU A 236 -4.85 -24.48 -3.15
C GLU A 236 -5.45 -23.09 -2.89
N VAL A 237 -6.63 -23.07 -2.26
CA VAL A 237 -7.34 -21.86 -1.83
C VAL A 237 -6.47 -20.92 -0.96
N GLN A 238 -5.43 -21.44 -0.30
CA GLN A 238 -4.48 -20.64 0.48
C GLN A 238 -3.69 -19.65 -0.38
N VAL A 239 -3.31 -20.08 -1.59
CA VAL A 239 -2.46 -19.32 -2.52
C VAL A 239 -3.22 -18.11 -3.04
N TRP A 240 -4.48 -18.32 -3.43
CA TRP A 240 -5.44 -17.26 -3.78
C TRP A 240 -5.66 -16.27 -2.64
N ARG A 241 -5.83 -16.76 -1.40
CA ARG A 241 -5.95 -15.91 -0.21
C ARG A 241 -4.70 -15.04 -0.02
N GLN A 242 -3.51 -15.64 -0.05
CA GLN A 242 -2.25 -14.93 0.15
C GLN A 242 -1.96 -13.92 -0.99
N ALA A 243 -2.22 -14.28 -2.24
CA ALA A 243 -2.04 -13.38 -3.37
C ALA A 243 -2.99 -12.17 -3.31
N ALA A 244 -4.28 -12.37 -3.04
CA ALA A 244 -5.24 -11.27 -2.90
C ALA A 244 -4.95 -10.38 -1.68
N THR A 245 -4.58 -11.00 -0.56
CA THR A 245 -4.13 -10.30 0.66
C THR A 245 -2.92 -9.41 0.36
N GLN A 246 -1.93 -9.93 -0.37
CA GLN A 246 -0.75 -9.17 -0.79
C GLN A 246 -1.12 -7.98 -1.69
N VAL A 247 -2.12 -8.10 -2.58
CA VAL A 247 -2.63 -6.96 -3.37
C VAL A 247 -3.23 -5.87 -2.47
N PHE A 248 -4.03 -6.24 -1.47
CA PHE A 248 -4.63 -5.27 -0.55
C PHE A 248 -3.59 -4.54 0.31
N PHE A 249 -2.61 -5.26 0.87
CA PHE A 249 -1.51 -4.66 1.62
C PHE A 249 -0.61 -3.77 0.74
N ALA A 250 -0.27 -4.21 -0.48
CA ALA A 250 0.66 -3.48 -1.34
C ALA A 250 0.05 -2.25 -2.06
N LEU A 251 -1.29 -2.12 -2.09
CA LEU A 251 -1.96 -0.91 -2.57
C LEU A 251 -2.55 -0.06 -1.42
N GLY A 252 -2.53 -0.55 -0.18
CA GLY A 252 -3.11 0.12 0.97
C GLY A 252 -4.64 0.24 0.92
N LEU A 253 -5.31 -0.77 0.35
CA LEU A 253 -6.76 -0.78 0.15
C LEU A 253 -7.52 -1.01 1.46
N GLY A 254 -8.55 -0.21 1.74
CA GLY A 254 -9.34 -0.26 2.99
C GLY A 254 -8.71 0.44 4.19
N TYR A 255 -7.53 1.05 4.01
CA TYR A 255 -6.85 1.82 5.06
C TYR A 255 -7.49 3.20 5.23
N GLY A 256 -8.07 3.76 4.17
CA GLY A 256 -8.50 5.16 4.12
C GLY A 256 -7.34 6.16 3.98
N SER A 257 -6.08 5.71 4.00
CA SER A 257 -4.89 6.51 3.67
C SER A 257 -4.90 6.98 2.20
N VAL A 258 -5.34 6.12 1.28
CA VAL A 258 -5.49 6.42 -0.14
C VAL A 258 -6.52 7.54 -0.35
N ILE A 259 -7.69 7.38 0.28
CA ILE A 259 -8.76 8.39 0.34
C ILE A 259 -8.23 9.71 0.93
N ALA A 260 -7.49 9.64 2.05
CA ALA A 260 -6.91 10.83 2.68
C ALA A 260 -5.95 11.57 1.72
N TYR A 261 -5.01 10.88 1.08
CA TYR A 261 -4.07 11.51 0.16
C TYR A 261 -4.72 12.09 -1.11
N SER A 262 -5.67 11.37 -1.72
CA SER A 262 -6.37 11.88 -2.91
C SER A 262 -7.30 13.05 -2.60
N SER A 263 -7.82 13.14 -1.37
CA SER A 263 -8.70 14.22 -0.96
C SER A 263 -8.03 15.62 -0.90
N TYR A 264 -6.70 15.67 -0.87
CA TYR A 264 -5.91 16.91 -0.97
C TYR A 264 -5.60 17.32 -2.44
N ASN A 265 -5.93 16.48 -3.44
CA ASN A 265 -5.76 16.85 -4.85
C ASN A 265 -6.81 17.85 -5.33
N PRO A 266 -6.51 18.63 -6.39
CA PRO A 266 -7.53 19.40 -7.10
C PRO A 266 -8.51 18.47 -7.83
N VAL A 267 -9.77 18.89 -7.92
CA VAL A 267 -10.91 18.08 -8.42
C VAL A 267 -10.68 17.52 -9.83
N HIS A 268 -10.01 18.29 -10.70
CA HIS A 268 -9.71 17.92 -12.09
C HIS A 268 -8.37 17.17 -12.29
N ASN A 269 -7.72 16.68 -11.23
CA ASN A 269 -6.55 15.82 -11.37
C ASN A 269 -6.93 14.44 -11.97
N ASN A 270 -6.10 13.91 -12.87
CA ASN A 270 -6.36 12.61 -13.50
C ASN A 270 -6.01 11.43 -12.56
N CYS A 271 -6.93 11.10 -11.65
CA CYS A 271 -6.81 10.01 -10.69
C CYS A 271 -6.76 8.61 -11.33
N HIS A 272 -7.31 8.43 -12.54
CA HIS A 272 -7.24 7.16 -13.28
C HIS A 272 -5.82 6.83 -13.72
N ARG A 273 -5.13 7.80 -14.32
CA ARG A 273 -3.71 7.66 -14.69
C ARG A 273 -2.83 7.43 -13.46
N ASP A 274 -3.13 8.14 -12.37
CA ASP A 274 -2.40 7.99 -11.11
C ASP A 274 -2.60 6.60 -10.50
N ALA A 275 -3.82 6.04 -10.57
CA ALA A 275 -4.13 4.68 -10.12
C ALA A 275 -3.31 3.61 -10.86
N ILE A 276 -3.27 3.67 -12.20
CA ILE A 276 -2.50 2.74 -13.03
C ILE A 276 -1.00 2.90 -12.77
N MET A 277 -0.51 4.14 -12.73
CA MET A 277 0.92 4.44 -12.55
C MET A 277 1.44 3.93 -11.20
N VAL A 278 0.75 4.23 -10.10
CA VAL A 278 1.18 3.77 -8.76
C VAL A 278 1.12 2.24 -8.66
N SER A 279 0.04 1.61 -9.16
CA SER A 279 -0.10 0.15 -9.15
C SER A 279 0.98 -0.54 -9.97
N GLY A 280 1.33 0.02 -11.14
CA GLY A 280 2.39 -0.47 -12.02
C GLY A 280 3.78 -0.33 -11.39
N ILE A 281 4.09 0.82 -10.78
CA ILE A 281 5.35 1.04 -10.05
C ILE A 281 5.47 0.06 -8.89
N ASN A 282 4.41 -0.11 -8.10
CA ASN A 282 4.38 -1.04 -6.97
C ASN A 282 4.65 -2.50 -7.40
N PHE A 283 4.02 -2.96 -8.48
CA PHE A 283 4.29 -4.29 -9.05
C PHE A 283 5.73 -4.42 -9.54
N MET A 284 6.23 -3.45 -10.32
CA MET A 284 7.62 -3.48 -10.82
C MET A 284 8.64 -3.47 -9.69
N THR A 285 8.36 -2.76 -8.59
CA THR A 285 9.22 -2.77 -7.40
C THR A 285 9.19 -4.11 -6.68
N SER A 286 8.02 -4.76 -6.61
CA SER A 286 7.88 -6.10 -6.03
C SER A 286 8.64 -7.15 -6.85
N VAL A 287 8.61 -7.06 -8.18
CA VAL A 287 9.39 -7.92 -9.09
C VAL A 287 10.89 -7.63 -8.97
N LEU A 288 11.31 -6.36 -8.94
CA LEU A 288 12.72 -5.97 -8.76
C LEU A 288 13.29 -6.46 -7.42
N ALA A 289 12.56 -6.25 -6.33
CA ALA A 289 12.96 -6.72 -5.01
C ALA A 289 12.99 -8.25 -4.95
N SER A 290 12.02 -8.94 -5.55
CA SER A 290 12.06 -10.40 -5.71
C SER A 290 13.31 -10.87 -6.46
N LEU A 291 13.64 -10.22 -7.58
CA LEU A 291 14.81 -10.59 -8.37
C LEU A 291 16.11 -10.51 -7.55
N VAL A 292 16.27 -9.44 -6.77
CA VAL A 292 17.38 -9.31 -5.80
C VAL A 292 17.36 -10.46 -4.78
N VAL A 293 16.20 -10.74 -4.17
CA VAL A 293 16.01 -11.81 -3.17
C VAL A 293 16.36 -13.17 -3.72
N PHE A 294 15.79 -13.58 -4.85
CA PHE A 294 16.01 -14.91 -5.42
C PHE A 294 17.46 -15.10 -5.89
N VAL A 295 18.10 -14.05 -6.43
CA VAL A 295 19.53 -14.08 -6.76
C VAL A 295 20.40 -14.31 -5.52
N VAL A 296 20.11 -13.61 -4.41
CA VAL A 296 20.83 -13.77 -3.13
C VAL A 296 20.56 -15.15 -2.50
N LEU A 297 19.32 -15.64 -2.55
CA LEU A 297 18.96 -16.99 -2.11
C LEU A 297 19.63 -18.08 -2.93
N GLY A 298 19.75 -17.91 -4.26
CA GLY A 298 20.45 -18.84 -5.14
C GLY A 298 21.94 -18.95 -4.83
N PHE A 299 22.61 -17.83 -4.56
CA PHE A 299 23.99 -17.79 -4.06
C PHE A 299 24.13 -18.49 -2.69
N ARG A 300 23.24 -18.17 -1.73
CA ARG A 300 23.20 -18.80 -0.40
C ARG A 300 23.05 -20.33 -0.49
N ALA A 301 22.03 -20.80 -1.21
CA ALA A 301 21.74 -22.22 -1.37
C ALA A 301 22.88 -22.96 -2.09
N LYS A 302 23.49 -22.37 -3.12
CA LYS A 302 24.66 -22.96 -3.81
C LYS A 302 25.85 -23.10 -2.88
N ASN A 303 26.16 -22.11 -2.05
CA ASN A 303 27.25 -22.20 -1.07
C ASN A 303 26.99 -23.27 0.00
N ILE A 304 25.75 -23.37 0.51
CA ILE A 304 25.36 -24.42 1.47
C ILE A 304 25.53 -25.81 0.83
N ALA A 305 25.04 -26.00 -0.40
CA ALA A 305 25.14 -27.27 -1.12
C ALA A 305 26.60 -27.67 -1.43
N LEU A 306 27.47 -26.71 -1.81
CA LEU A 306 28.90 -26.94 -2.02
C LEU A 306 29.65 -27.27 -0.71
N ASN A 307 29.30 -26.63 0.41
CA ASN A 307 29.86 -26.97 1.71
C ASN A 307 29.40 -28.36 2.18
N CYS A 308 28.16 -28.74 1.90
CA CYS A 308 27.61 -30.07 2.19
C CYS A 308 28.34 -31.18 1.43
N SER A 309 28.58 -31.02 0.12
CA SER A 309 29.29 -32.03 -0.68
C SER A 309 30.76 -32.15 -0.27
N ALA A 310 31.43 -31.03 0.04
CA ALA A 310 32.81 -31.02 0.51
C ALA A 310 33.01 -31.76 1.87
N GLN A 311 31.99 -31.77 2.74
CA GLN A 311 32.03 -32.50 4.01
C GLN A 311 31.90 -34.02 3.84
N HIS A 312 31.07 -34.49 2.88
CA HIS A 312 30.76 -35.92 2.69
C HIS A 312 31.65 -36.63 1.65
N TRP A 313 32.57 -35.89 1.01
CA TRP A 313 33.51 -36.35 -0.01
C TRP A 313 34.40 -37.55 0.36
N TRP A 314 34.72 -37.72 1.64
CA TRP A 314 35.68 -38.72 2.11
C TRP A 314 35.02 -40.11 2.22
N PRO A 315 35.45 -41.16 1.48
CA PRO A 315 36.84 -41.42 1.07
C PRO A 315 37.07 -41.89 -0.39
N TRP A 316 36.12 -41.75 -1.33
CA TRP A 316 36.15 -42.52 -2.60
C TRP A 316 36.71 -41.82 -3.85
N PHE A 317 36.94 -40.51 -3.81
CA PHE A 317 37.43 -39.76 -4.96
C PHE A 317 38.89 -39.30 -4.76
N ASN A 318 39.76 -39.70 -5.70
CA ASN A 318 41.20 -39.41 -5.65
C ASN A 318 41.52 -38.08 -6.38
N MET A 319 41.02 -36.96 -5.84
CA MET A 319 41.29 -35.60 -6.34
C MET A 319 41.87 -34.75 -5.19
N SER A 320 42.96 -34.02 -5.45
CA SER A 320 43.74 -33.36 -4.40
C SER A 320 43.12 -32.09 -3.77
N ASP A 321 42.01 -31.59 -4.31
CA ASP A 321 41.43 -30.30 -3.92
C ASP A 321 39.91 -30.39 -3.73
N PRO A 322 39.38 -30.22 -2.50
CA PRO A 322 37.94 -30.31 -2.22
C PRO A 322 37.07 -29.29 -2.96
N LYS A 323 37.65 -28.21 -3.49
CA LYS A 323 36.93 -27.15 -4.22
C LYS A 323 36.63 -27.48 -5.68
N LEU A 324 37.16 -28.59 -6.21
CA LEU A 324 37.06 -28.97 -7.61
C LEU A 324 35.91 -29.95 -7.93
N VAL A 325 35.12 -30.33 -6.92
CA VAL A 325 33.98 -31.24 -7.07
C VAL A 325 32.77 -30.44 -7.59
N ALA A 326 32.32 -30.72 -8.82
CA ALA A 326 31.07 -30.12 -9.27
C ALA A 326 29.90 -30.74 -8.49
N LEU A 327 28.91 -29.90 -8.13
CA LEU A 327 27.71 -30.36 -7.41
C LEU A 327 26.99 -31.51 -8.16
N GLN A 328 27.08 -31.48 -9.49
CA GLN A 328 26.48 -32.48 -10.36
C GLN A 328 27.14 -33.86 -10.24
N ASP A 329 28.48 -33.92 -10.18
CA ASP A 329 29.23 -35.17 -10.01
C ASP A 329 28.88 -35.87 -8.69
N TYR A 330 28.75 -35.08 -7.60
CA TYR A 330 28.30 -35.59 -6.30
C TYR A 330 26.86 -36.15 -6.37
N ARG A 331 25.95 -35.45 -7.07
CA ARG A 331 24.54 -35.86 -7.18
C ARG A 331 24.38 -37.13 -8.02
N GLU A 332 25.13 -37.28 -9.10
CA GLU A 332 25.15 -38.51 -9.90
C GLU A 332 25.67 -39.68 -9.07
N TRP A 333 26.77 -39.51 -8.35
CA TRP A 333 27.30 -40.52 -7.42
C TRP A 333 26.30 -40.88 -6.30
N TYR A 334 25.71 -39.90 -5.63
CA TYR A 334 24.73 -40.12 -4.56
C TYR A 334 23.46 -40.81 -5.07
N SER A 335 23.01 -40.50 -6.29
CA SER A 335 21.85 -41.18 -6.91
C SER A 335 22.08 -42.68 -7.14
N HIS A 336 23.34 -43.10 -7.33
CA HIS A 336 23.71 -44.48 -7.59
C HIS A 336 24.08 -45.27 -6.31
N TYR A 337 24.75 -44.63 -5.35
CA TYR A 337 25.30 -45.30 -4.16
C TYR A 337 24.60 -44.91 -2.84
N GLY A 338 23.82 -43.83 -2.79
CA GLY A 338 23.25 -43.28 -1.55
C GLY A 338 22.31 -44.24 -0.82
N SER A 339 21.60 -45.11 -1.54
CA SER A 339 20.73 -46.14 -0.95
C SER A 339 21.49 -47.27 -0.22
N LEU A 340 22.78 -47.45 -0.51
CA LEU A 340 23.65 -48.47 0.08
C LEU A 340 24.45 -47.98 1.30
N LEU A 341 24.63 -46.65 1.44
CA LEU A 341 25.56 -46.06 2.41
C LEU A 341 24.93 -45.64 3.76
N GLY A 342 23.61 -45.79 3.90
CA GLY A 342 22.88 -45.55 5.15
C GLY A 342 22.74 -44.08 5.54
N SER A 343 22.12 -43.80 6.69
CA SER A 343 21.67 -42.47 7.11
C SER A 343 22.78 -41.46 7.47
N ASN A 344 24.05 -41.79 7.21
CA ASN A 344 25.21 -40.99 7.61
C ASN A 344 25.78 -40.13 6.47
N ILE A 345 25.19 -40.20 5.27
CA ILE A 345 25.51 -39.35 4.12
C ILE A 345 24.22 -38.65 3.69
N THR A 346 24.27 -37.31 3.60
CA THR A 346 23.10 -36.51 3.22
C THR A 346 23.08 -36.16 1.73
N ASP A 347 21.89 -36.18 1.16
CA ASP A 347 21.62 -35.62 -0.17
C ASP A 347 21.80 -34.09 -0.15
N CYS A 348 22.85 -33.60 -0.81
CA CYS A 348 23.21 -32.18 -0.89
C CYS A 348 22.49 -31.50 -2.07
N ASP A 349 21.16 -31.67 -2.13
CA ASP A 349 20.36 -31.23 -3.27
C ASP A 349 20.08 -29.71 -3.27
N LEU A 350 20.37 -29.06 -4.40
CA LEU A 350 20.21 -27.60 -4.53
C LEU A 350 18.73 -27.18 -4.49
N GLU A 351 17.81 -27.93 -5.11
CA GLU A 351 16.39 -27.57 -5.07
C GLU A 351 15.83 -27.74 -3.65
N ARG A 352 16.33 -28.73 -2.88
CA ARG A 352 16.02 -28.88 -1.45
C ARG A 352 16.56 -27.72 -0.60
N GLU A 353 17.81 -27.28 -0.79
CA GLU A 353 18.35 -26.13 -0.06
C GLU A 353 17.69 -24.81 -0.48
N MET A 354 17.27 -24.68 -1.74
CA MET A 354 16.49 -23.54 -2.21
C MET A 354 15.06 -23.56 -1.67
N SER A 355 14.40 -24.71 -1.54
CA SER A 355 13.03 -24.82 -1.04
C SER A 355 12.90 -24.73 0.49
N LYS A 356 14.01 -24.86 1.24
CA LYS A 356 14.14 -24.43 2.64
C LYS A 356 14.11 -22.88 2.74
N GLY A 357 12.95 -22.30 2.45
CA GLY A 357 12.70 -20.87 2.63
C GLY A 357 12.68 -20.50 4.12
N VAL A 358 13.08 -19.26 4.43
CA VAL A 358 12.94 -18.70 5.78
C VAL A 358 11.62 -17.91 5.85
N GLU A 359 10.82 -18.14 6.88
CA GLU A 359 9.46 -17.58 6.94
C GLU A 359 9.42 -16.07 7.23
N GLY A 360 8.55 -15.37 6.49
CA GLY A 360 8.15 -13.99 6.75
C GLY A 360 9.32 -13.00 6.88
N THR A 361 9.42 -12.35 8.05
CA THR A 361 10.49 -11.38 8.35
C THR A 361 11.89 -12.00 8.40
N GLY A 362 11.99 -13.30 8.72
CA GLY A 362 13.27 -14.01 8.78
C GLY A 362 14.01 -14.05 7.44
N LEU A 363 13.30 -13.93 6.31
CA LEU A 363 13.93 -13.78 5.00
C LEU A 363 14.90 -12.58 4.96
N ALA A 364 14.48 -11.42 5.48
CA ALA A 364 15.28 -10.20 5.50
C ALA A 364 16.31 -10.16 6.65
N PHE A 365 15.96 -10.69 7.83
CA PHE A 365 16.80 -10.59 9.04
C PHE A 365 17.72 -11.80 9.31
N ILE A 366 17.58 -12.88 8.54
CA ILE A 366 18.40 -14.11 8.67
C ILE A 366 19.05 -14.45 7.33
N ALA A 367 18.27 -14.79 6.30
CA ALA A 367 18.83 -15.28 5.03
C ALA A 367 19.65 -14.21 4.29
N PHE A 368 19.18 -12.96 4.29
CA PHE A 368 19.90 -11.82 3.72
C PHE A 368 21.15 -11.43 4.51
N THR A 369 21.10 -11.44 5.84
CA THR A 369 22.24 -11.08 6.70
C THR A 369 23.37 -12.09 6.61
N GLU A 370 23.02 -13.39 6.55
CA GLU A 370 23.97 -14.47 6.29
C GLU A 370 24.64 -14.30 4.92
N ALA A 371 23.87 -14.03 3.87
CA ALA A 371 24.43 -13.83 2.53
C ALA A 371 25.28 -12.55 2.42
N MET A 372 24.91 -11.44 3.09
CA MET A 372 25.71 -10.22 3.11
C MET A 372 27.02 -10.37 3.89
N ALA A 373 27.08 -11.24 4.90
CA ALA A 373 28.32 -11.55 5.62
C ALA A 373 29.37 -12.19 4.69
N LEU A 374 28.93 -12.92 3.66
CA LEU A 374 29.79 -13.52 2.64
C LEU A 374 30.30 -12.53 1.57
N PHE A 375 29.87 -11.26 1.58
CA PHE A 375 30.31 -10.27 0.60
C PHE A 375 31.60 -9.54 1.05
N PRO A 376 32.51 -9.20 0.13
CA PRO A 376 33.60 -8.28 0.44
C PRO A 376 33.02 -6.92 0.85
N ALA A 377 33.60 -6.33 1.89
CA ALA A 377 33.05 -5.16 2.60
C ALA A 377 31.63 -5.38 3.16
N SER A 378 31.38 -6.52 3.81
CA SER A 378 30.09 -6.88 4.42
C SER A 378 29.42 -5.78 5.28
N PRO A 379 30.13 -4.93 6.07
CA PRO A 379 29.50 -3.84 6.83
C PRO A 379 28.82 -2.78 5.95
N PHE A 380 29.40 -2.48 4.78
CA PHE A 380 28.86 -1.50 3.83
C PHE A 380 27.52 -1.99 3.26
N TRP A 381 27.48 -3.22 2.75
CA TRP A 381 26.27 -3.82 2.19
C TRP A 381 25.17 -3.94 3.24
N SER A 382 25.51 -4.40 4.45
CA SER A 382 24.53 -4.50 5.54
C SER A 382 23.94 -3.14 5.95
N THR A 383 24.79 -2.12 6.11
CA THR A 383 24.33 -0.76 6.44
C THR A 383 23.40 -0.23 5.36
N LEU A 384 23.75 -0.42 4.08
CA LEU A 384 22.95 0.03 2.94
C LEU A 384 21.57 -0.67 2.88
N PHE A 385 21.53 -1.99 3.13
CA PHE A 385 20.31 -2.78 3.16
C PHE A 385 19.37 -2.38 4.29
N PHE A 386 19.87 -2.25 5.52
CA PHE A 386 19.03 -1.87 6.65
C PHE A 386 18.60 -0.40 6.62
N LEU A 387 19.42 0.50 6.04
CA LEU A 387 19.00 1.86 5.74
C LEU A 387 17.89 1.89 4.68
N MET A 388 17.93 1.04 3.66
CA MET A 388 16.82 0.87 2.70
C MET A 388 15.55 0.41 3.40
N LEU A 389 15.61 -0.64 4.23
CA LEU A 389 14.45 -1.13 4.98
C LEU A 389 13.88 -0.05 5.91
N LEU A 390 14.73 0.69 6.62
CA LEU A 390 14.31 1.81 7.47
C LEU A 390 13.51 2.86 6.69
N ASN A 391 14.00 3.27 5.51
CA ASN A 391 13.32 4.24 4.65
C ASN A 391 11.97 3.72 4.11
N LEU A 392 11.93 2.49 3.60
CA LEU A 392 10.67 1.84 3.17
C LEU A 392 9.66 1.66 4.32
N GLY A 393 10.17 1.50 5.55
CA GLY A 393 9.35 1.48 6.74
C GLY A 393 8.71 2.83 7.04
N LEU A 394 9.54 3.88 7.10
CA LEU A 394 9.11 5.23 7.45
C LEU A 394 8.11 5.81 6.44
N SER A 395 8.29 5.57 5.14
CA SER A 395 7.36 6.07 4.11
C SER A 395 5.96 5.48 4.23
N THR A 396 5.84 4.17 4.47
CA THR A 396 4.54 3.51 4.72
C THR A 396 3.89 3.99 6.03
N MET A 397 4.69 4.26 7.08
CA MET A 397 4.16 4.78 8.34
C MET A 397 3.61 6.20 8.21
N PHE A 398 4.17 7.07 7.36
CA PHE A 398 3.56 8.39 7.11
C PHE A 398 2.17 8.27 6.49
N GLY A 399 1.98 7.39 5.51
CA GLY A 399 0.65 7.16 4.91
C GLY A 399 -0.33 6.49 5.87
N THR A 400 0.13 5.53 6.67
CA THR A 400 -0.70 4.87 7.70
C THR A 400 -1.14 5.87 8.77
N MET A 401 -0.24 6.77 9.20
CA MET A 401 -0.57 7.82 10.16
C MET A 401 -1.57 8.83 9.59
N GLN A 402 -1.49 9.17 8.30
CA GLN A 402 -2.51 10.03 7.65
C GLN A 402 -3.89 9.36 7.56
N GLY A 403 -3.95 8.04 7.39
CA GLY A 403 -5.18 7.24 7.47
C GLY A 403 -5.85 7.26 8.84
N ILE A 404 -5.10 7.54 9.91
CA ILE A 404 -5.62 7.74 11.28
C ILE A 404 -5.97 9.21 11.53
N LEU A 405 -5.05 10.13 11.20
CA LEU A 405 -5.17 11.54 11.55
C LEU A 405 -6.24 12.27 10.72
N THR A 406 -6.24 12.11 9.39
CA THR A 406 -7.14 12.87 8.51
C THR A 406 -8.62 12.61 8.82
N PRO A 407 -9.10 11.35 8.97
CA PRO A 407 -10.51 11.11 9.30
C PRO A 407 -10.92 11.63 10.68
N LEU A 408 -10.01 11.61 11.66
CA LEU A 408 -10.27 12.13 13.01
C LEU A 408 -10.29 13.67 13.03
N MET A 409 -9.36 14.33 12.32
CA MET A 409 -9.29 15.78 12.21
C MET A 409 -10.52 16.36 11.48
N ASP A 410 -10.93 15.75 10.36
CA ASP A 410 -12.06 16.22 9.55
C ASP A 410 -13.41 16.04 10.27
N ASN A 411 -13.58 14.98 11.08
CA ASN A 411 -14.84 14.74 11.80
C ASN A 411 -14.91 15.42 13.19
N PHE A 412 -13.78 15.70 13.85
CA PHE A 412 -13.74 16.31 15.19
C PHE A 412 -13.00 17.65 15.19
N ARG A 413 -13.74 18.76 15.11
CA ARG A 413 -13.21 20.14 15.07
C ARG A 413 -12.16 20.45 16.16
N VAL A 414 -12.32 19.90 17.38
CA VAL A 414 -11.37 20.06 18.49
C VAL A 414 -10.01 19.41 18.19
N LEU A 415 -10.02 18.23 17.56
CA LEU A 415 -8.83 17.50 17.15
C LEU A 415 -8.15 18.17 15.95
N GLY A 416 -8.93 18.62 14.95
CA GLY A 416 -8.41 19.40 13.82
C GLY A 416 -7.66 20.66 14.26
N ARG A 417 -8.23 21.42 15.21
CA ARG A 417 -7.60 22.61 15.79
C ARG A 417 -6.29 22.32 16.54
N HIS A 418 -6.12 21.13 17.10
CA HIS A 418 -4.95 20.72 17.86
C HIS A 418 -4.18 19.57 17.21
N LYS A 419 -4.00 19.63 15.87
CA LYS A 419 -3.36 18.58 15.04
C LYS A 419 -2.08 17.99 15.64
N THR A 420 -1.17 18.84 16.15
CA THR A 420 0.13 18.42 16.69
C THR A 420 -0.02 17.58 17.96
N MET A 421 -0.96 17.96 18.84
CA MET A 421 -1.25 17.21 20.07
C MET A 421 -1.93 15.87 19.77
N LEU A 422 -2.82 15.80 18.76
CA LEU A 422 -3.41 14.54 18.31
C LEU A 422 -2.33 13.57 17.81
N THR A 423 -1.39 14.03 16.98
CA THR A 423 -0.26 13.22 16.50
C THR A 423 0.57 12.69 17.67
N VAL A 424 0.97 13.56 18.61
CA VAL A 424 1.77 13.17 19.79
C VAL A 424 1.03 12.15 20.66
N CYS A 425 -0.26 12.38 20.96
CA CYS A 425 -1.07 11.44 21.76
C CYS A 425 -1.21 10.07 21.07
N SER A 426 -1.41 10.06 19.75
CA SER A 426 -1.51 8.82 18.95
C SER A 426 -0.20 8.03 18.94
N CYS A 427 0.94 8.72 18.81
CA CYS A 427 2.27 8.10 18.90
C CYS A 427 2.56 7.55 20.31
N ILE A 428 2.20 8.28 21.37
CA ILE A 428 2.38 7.83 22.76
C ILE A 428 1.51 6.58 23.04
N LEU A 429 0.25 6.58 22.59
CA LEU A 429 -0.63 5.42 22.71
C LEU A 429 -0.07 4.20 21.94
N GLY A 430 0.39 4.42 20.70
CA GLY A 430 1.04 3.40 19.88
C GLY A 430 2.30 2.84 20.51
N PHE A 431 3.12 3.68 21.14
CA PHE A 431 4.33 3.27 21.87
C PHE A 431 4.00 2.36 23.06
N PHE A 432 3.05 2.74 23.92
CA PHE A 432 2.70 1.94 25.10
C PHE A 432 2.09 0.58 24.74
N ILE A 433 1.24 0.51 23.70
CA ILE A 433 0.73 -0.77 23.20
C ILE A 433 1.84 -1.56 22.48
N GLY A 434 2.75 -0.87 21.80
CA GLY A 434 3.92 -1.43 21.12
C GLY A 434 4.87 -2.22 22.04
N LEU A 435 4.91 -1.90 23.35
CA LEU A 435 5.68 -2.65 24.35
C LEU A 435 5.21 -4.12 24.52
N LEU A 436 4.02 -4.49 24.01
CA LEU A 436 3.60 -5.89 23.91
C LEU A 436 4.57 -6.72 23.05
N PHE A 437 5.03 -6.14 21.93
CA PHE A 437 5.83 -6.85 20.92
C PHE A 437 7.33 -6.87 21.23
N THR A 438 7.80 -6.17 22.27
CA THR A 438 9.21 -6.18 22.70
C THR A 438 9.53 -7.32 23.68
N GLN A 439 8.52 -8.11 24.06
CA GLN A 439 8.68 -9.31 24.89
C GLN A 439 9.41 -10.44 24.14
N ARG A 440 9.92 -11.45 24.86
CA ARG A 440 10.58 -12.63 24.25
C ARG A 440 9.67 -13.40 23.28
N SER A 441 8.37 -13.42 23.53
CA SER A 441 7.33 -13.99 22.65
C SER A 441 6.80 -13.00 21.62
N GLY A 442 7.37 -11.80 21.53
CA GLY A 442 6.87 -10.69 20.73
C GLY A 442 6.73 -10.99 19.24
N ASN A 443 7.66 -11.77 18.67
CA ASN A 443 7.59 -12.19 17.26
C ASN A 443 6.28 -12.96 16.96
N TYR A 444 5.84 -13.85 17.86
CA TYR A 444 4.57 -14.58 17.69
C TYR A 444 3.34 -13.66 17.69
N PHE A 445 3.39 -12.57 18.47
CA PHE A 445 2.35 -11.54 18.43
C PHE A 445 2.40 -10.73 17.12
N VAL A 446 3.59 -10.40 16.59
CA VAL A 446 3.74 -9.73 15.28
C VAL A 446 3.14 -10.59 14.16
N THR A 447 3.50 -11.89 14.09
CA THR A 447 2.93 -12.84 13.11
C THR A 447 1.41 -12.95 13.23
N MET A 448 0.87 -13.06 14.45
CA MET A 448 -0.57 -13.13 14.68
C MET A 448 -1.31 -11.87 14.22
N PHE A 449 -0.71 -10.69 14.42
CA PHE A 449 -1.30 -9.42 13.99
C PHE A 449 -1.30 -9.29 12.46
N ASP A 450 -0.20 -9.65 11.78
CA ASP A 450 -0.08 -9.56 10.31
C ASP A 450 -1.00 -10.57 9.58
N ASP A 451 -0.99 -11.84 9.97
CA ASP A 451 -1.71 -12.90 9.25
C ASP A 451 -3.23 -12.89 9.44
N TYR A 452 -3.72 -12.34 10.57
CA TYR A 452 -5.12 -12.46 10.97
C TYR A 452 -5.73 -11.14 11.46
N SER A 453 -5.10 -10.44 12.42
CA SER A 453 -5.72 -9.29 13.09
C SER A 453 -5.87 -8.05 12.18
N ALA A 454 -4.95 -7.84 11.24
CA ALA A 454 -5.08 -6.82 10.20
C ALA A 454 -5.82 -7.36 8.98
N THR A 455 -5.40 -8.54 8.49
CA THR A 455 -5.87 -9.14 7.24
C THR A 455 -7.38 -9.34 7.17
N LEU A 456 -8.01 -9.98 8.18
CA LEU A 456 -9.44 -10.31 8.10
C LEU A 456 -10.35 -9.07 8.21
N PRO A 457 -10.14 -8.14 9.16
CA PRO A 457 -10.88 -6.88 9.19
C PRO A 457 -10.71 -6.03 7.94
N LEU A 458 -9.52 -6.01 7.33
CA LEU A 458 -9.27 -5.26 6.09
C LEU A 458 -10.19 -5.74 4.96
N ILE A 459 -10.27 -7.06 4.74
CA ILE A 459 -11.16 -7.64 3.70
C ILE A 459 -12.63 -7.31 4.00
N ILE A 460 -13.05 -7.35 5.27
CA ILE A 460 -14.41 -6.97 5.69
C ILE A 460 -14.70 -5.49 5.35
N VAL A 461 -13.76 -4.58 5.65
CA VAL A 461 -13.87 -3.15 5.33
C VAL A 461 -14.04 -2.95 3.82
N VAL A 462 -13.14 -3.48 2.99
CA VAL A 462 -13.16 -3.25 1.54
C VAL A 462 -14.41 -3.85 0.88
N VAL A 463 -14.94 -4.97 1.40
CA VAL A 463 -16.26 -5.48 0.99
C VAL A 463 -17.37 -4.45 1.24
N PHE A 464 -17.45 -3.87 2.44
CA PHE A 464 -18.45 -2.86 2.76
C PHE A 464 -18.24 -1.54 1.99
N GLU A 465 -17.00 -1.10 1.76
CA GLU A 465 -16.68 0.05 0.92
C GLU A 465 -17.18 -0.17 -0.52
N THR A 466 -16.92 -1.35 -1.09
CA THR A 466 -17.33 -1.69 -2.46
C THR A 466 -18.85 -1.81 -2.58
N VAL A 467 -19.54 -2.43 -1.62
CA VAL A 467 -21.02 -2.44 -1.58
C VAL A 467 -21.57 -1.02 -1.48
N SER A 468 -20.93 -0.16 -0.69
CA SER A 468 -21.35 1.23 -0.48
C SER A 468 -21.30 2.06 -1.76
N VAL A 469 -20.21 1.98 -2.53
CA VAL A 469 -20.10 2.69 -3.82
C VAL A 469 -20.94 2.00 -4.90
N ALA A 470 -20.78 0.69 -5.10
CA ALA A 470 -21.32 0.01 -6.26
C ALA A 470 -22.85 -0.17 -6.22
N TRP A 471 -23.42 -0.40 -5.04
CA TRP A 471 -24.84 -0.73 -4.85
C TRP A 471 -25.64 0.33 -4.08
N ILE A 472 -25.09 0.95 -3.02
CA ILE A 472 -25.84 1.92 -2.20
C ILE A 472 -25.82 3.32 -2.84
N TYR A 473 -24.65 3.80 -3.26
CA TYR A 473 -24.53 5.05 -4.03
C TYR A 473 -24.94 4.87 -5.49
N GLY A 474 -24.60 3.70 -6.05
CA GLY A 474 -24.85 3.29 -7.42
C GLY A 474 -23.61 3.52 -8.30
N ALA A 475 -23.03 2.44 -8.83
CA ALA A 475 -21.79 2.52 -9.62
C ALA A 475 -21.91 3.43 -10.86
N ASP A 476 -23.09 3.51 -11.46
CA ASP A 476 -23.31 4.29 -12.68
C ASP A 476 -23.31 5.80 -12.36
N ARG A 477 -23.93 6.21 -11.24
CA ARG A 477 -23.82 7.58 -10.70
C ARG A 477 -22.38 7.92 -10.34
N PHE A 478 -21.67 7.00 -9.70
CA PHE A 478 -20.26 7.20 -9.36
C PHE A 478 -19.39 7.37 -10.61
N LEU A 479 -19.67 6.62 -11.68
CA LEU A 479 -18.98 6.78 -12.97
C LEU A 479 -19.26 8.15 -13.59
N ASP A 480 -20.50 8.65 -13.50
CA ASP A 480 -20.87 9.98 -13.98
C ASP A 480 -20.16 11.11 -13.18
N ASP A 481 -20.06 10.99 -11.86
CA ASP A 481 -19.28 11.92 -11.01
C ASP A 481 -17.78 11.90 -11.39
N VAL A 482 -17.25 10.71 -11.70
CA VAL A 482 -15.86 10.52 -12.16
C VAL A 482 -15.63 11.11 -13.56
N GLU A 483 -16.60 11.01 -14.47
CA GLU A 483 -16.57 11.65 -15.78
C GLU A 483 -16.49 13.18 -15.67
N VAL A 484 -17.27 13.77 -14.75
CA VAL A 484 -17.23 15.22 -14.48
C VAL A 484 -15.88 15.66 -13.91
N MET A 485 -15.26 14.86 -13.03
CA MET A 485 -13.91 15.12 -12.53
C MET A 485 -12.86 15.03 -13.65
N LEU A 486 -12.84 13.92 -14.40
CA LEU A 486 -11.79 13.58 -15.35
C LEU A 486 -11.93 14.28 -16.72
N ARG A 487 -13.11 14.83 -17.04
CA ARG A 487 -13.49 15.35 -18.38
C ARG A 487 -13.53 14.30 -19.50
N TRP A 488 -13.43 13.01 -19.16
CA TRP A 488 -13.63 11.87 -20.06
C TRP A 488 -14.25 10.71 -19.27
N ARG A 489 -15.07 9.89 -19.92
CA ARG A 489 -15.79 8.78 -19.26
C ARG A 489 -14.92 7.51 -19.21
N PRO A 490 -14.62 6.94 -18.03
CA PRO A 490 -13.94 5.66 -17.94
C PRO A 490 -14.79 4.52 -18.54
N PRO A 491 -14.18 3.41 -19.00
CA PRO A 491 -14.91 2.29 -19.56
C PRO A 491 -15.94 1.70 -18.59
N VAL A 492 -17.13 1.37 -19.10
CA VAL A 492 -18.25 0.77 -18.33
C VAL A 492 -17.84 -0.56 -17.65
N VAL A 493 -16.77 -1.20 -18.13
CA VAL A 493 -16.13 -2.36 -17.50
C VAL A 493 -15.85 -2.14 -16.00
N TYR A 494 -15.46 -0.93 -15.57
CA TYR A 494 -15.25 -0.63 -14.15
C TYR A 494 -16.54 -0.80 -13.31
N CYS A 495 -17.70 -0.43 -13.84
CA CYS A 495 -18.98 -0.64 -13.15
C CYS A 495 -19.30 -2.13 -12.97
N TYR A 496 -18.99 -2.96 -13.96
CA TYR A 496 -19.14 -4.42 -13.87
C TYR A 496 -18.14 -5.05 -12.89
N LEU A 497 -16.87 -4.60 -12.95
CA LEU A 497 -15.82 -5.06 -12.04
C LEU A 497 -16.17 -4.74 -10.57
N TRP A 498 -16.64 -3.53 -10.27
CA TRP A 498 -17.03 -3.16 -8.90
C TRP A 498 -18.31 -3.88 -8.43
N LYS A 499 -19.39 -3.89 -9.24
CA LYS A 499 -20.68 -4.48 -8.85
C LYS A 499 -20.60 -6.00 -8.62
N TYR A 500 -19.82 -6.71 -9.44
CA TYR A 500 -19.84 -8.18 -9.48
C TYR A 500 -18.48 -8.80 -9.18
N VAL A 501 -17.44 -8.51 -9.97
CA VAL A 501 -16.19 -9.30 -9.93
C VAL A 501 -15.39 -9.08 -8.65
N CYS A 502 -15.15 -7.82 -8.27
CA CYS A 502 -14.45 -7.46 -7.05
C CYS A 502 -15.25 -7.92 -5.82
N LEU A 503 -16.56 -7.66 -5.81
CA LEU A 503 -17.43 -8.02 -4.70
C LEU A 503 -17.49 -9.54 -4.48
N LEU A 504 -17.74 -10.33 -5.54
CA LEU A 504 -17.76 -11.79 -5.47
C LEU A 504 -16.40 -12.36 -5.09
N GLY A 505 -15.32 -11.82 -5.65
CA GLY A 505 -13.95 -12.22 -5.31
C GLY A 505 -13.64 -12.02 -3.83
N MET A 506 -13.92 -10.83 -3.28
CA MET A 506 -13.66 -10.54 -1.87
C MET A 506 -14.56 -11.33 -0.92
N VAL A 507 -15.86 -11.47 -1.23
CA VAL A 507 -16.78 -12.29 -0.43
C VAL A 507 -16.35 -13.77 -0.46
N GLY A 508 -15.92 -14.28 -1.61
CA GLY A 508 -15.35 -15.63 -1.75
C GLY A 508 -14.08 -15.82 -0.93
N LEU A 509 -13.15 -14.85 -0.97
CA LEU A 509 -11.91 -14.86 -0.18
C LEU A 509 -12.18 -14.81 1.34
N LEU A 510 -13.13 -13.98 1.77
CA LEU A 510 -13.55 -13.88 3.16
C LEU A 510 -14.20 -15.19 3.63
N ALA A 511 -15.17 -15.71 2.86
CA ALA A 511 -15.82 -16.98 3.14
C ALA A 511 -14.82 -18.13 3.21
N ALA A 512 -13.91 -18.25 2.24
CA ALA A 512 -12.85 -19.26 2.24
C ALA A 512 -11.92 -19.15 3.47
N SER A 513 -11.59 -17.94 3.89
CA SER A 513 -10.72 -17.69 5.05
C SER A 513 -11.41 -18.07 6.36
N LEU A 514 -12.68 -17.67 6.54
CA LEU A 514 -13.49 -18.04 7.71
C LEU A 514 -13.75 -19.54 7.75
N LEU A 515 -14.11 -20.16 6.63
CA LEU A 515 -14.37 -21.59 6.52
C LEU A 515 -13.11 -22.41 6.87
N ARG A 516 -11.93 -21.99 6.38
CA ARG A 516 -10.66 -22.59 6.77
C ARG A 516 -10.40 -22.46 8.26
N MET A 517 -10.63 -21.29 8.86
CA MET A 517 -10.41 -21.03 10.28
C MET A 517 -11.35 -21.85 11.20
N VAL A 518 -12.54 -22.23 10.71
CA VAL A 518 -13.48 -23.11 11.41
C VAL A 518 -13.07 -24.58 11.30
N PHE A 519 -12.65 -25.06 10.12
CA PHE A 519 -12.33 -26.49 9.92
C PHE A 519 -10.88 -26.88 10.28
N LYS A 520 -9.93 -25.97 10.16
CA LYS A 520 -8.54 -26.16 10.60
C LYS A 520 -8.16 -25.05 11.57
N ARG A 521 -7.68 -25.45 12.75
CA ARG A 521 -7.14 -24.49 13.72
C ARG A 521 -5.97 -23.73 13.10
N PRO A 522 -5.87 -22.41 13.33
CA PRO A 522 -4.70 -21.67 12.88
C PRO A 522 -3.46 -22.15 13.62
N THR A 523 -2.38 -22.32 12.86
CA THR A 523 -1.06 -22.73 13.34
C THR A 523 -0.07 -21.58 13.25
N TYR A 524 1.00 -21.66 14.02
CA TYR A 524 2.15 -20.77 13.94
C TYR A 524 3.44 -21.58 14.02
N THR A 525 4.52 -21.08 13.41
CA THR A 525 5.84 -21.69 13.50
C THR A 525 6.55 -21.26 14.78
N ALA A 526 7.10 -22.23 15.50
CA ALA A 526 7.79 -22.06 16.77
C ALA A 526 9.19 -22.66 16.71
N TRP A 527 10.16 -21.93 17.22
CA TRP A 527 11.55 -22.38 17.31
C TRP A 527 11.73 -23.34 18.50
N ASN A 528 12.12 -24.58 18.23
CA ASN A 528 12.45 -25.52 19.27
C ASN A 528 13.98 -25.58 19.49
N HIS A 529 14.44 -25.01 20.60
CA HIS A 529 15.85 -25.01 20.99
C HIS A 529 16.45 -26.42 21.15
N THR A 530 15.68 -27.45 21.47
CA THR A 530 16.24 -28.81 21.68
C THR A 530 16.53 -29.54 20.38
N THR A 531 15.81 -29.23 19.30
CA THR A 531 15.99 -29.85 17.98
C THR A 531 16.69 -28.94 16.97
N GLY A 532 16.85 -27.64 17.29
CA GLY A 532 17.44 -26.66 16.37
C GLY A 532 16.60 -26.46 15.11
N SER A 533 15.28 -26.68 15.21
CA SER A 533 14.37 -26.74 14.08
C SER A 533 13.08 -25.95 14.34
N GLU A 534 12.53 -25.38 13.28
CA GLU A 534 11.19 -24.81 13.29
C GLU A 534 10.14 -25.92 13.34
N THR A 535 9.09 -25.72 14.13
CA THR A 535 7.98 -26.67 14.29
C THR A 535 6.65 -25.93 14.27
N SER A 536 5.70 -26.39 13.46
CA SER A 536 4.36 -25.80 13.40
C SER A 536 3.51 -26.27 14.59
N LEU A 537 3.07 -25.33 15.42
CA LEU A 537 2.21 -25.59 16.59
C LEU A 537 0.82 -24.95 16.39
N GLU A 538 -0.21 -25.52 17.04
CA GLU A 538 -1.54 -24.90 17.08
C GLU A 538 -1.56 -23.72 18.07
N TYR A 539 -2.30 -22.65 17.74
CA TYR A 539 -2.55 -21.58 18.71
C TYR A 539 -3.35 -22.09 19.93
N PRO A 540 -2.95 -21.75 21.16
CA PRO A 540 -3.69 -22.12 22.36
C PRO A 540 -5.05 -21.39 22.43
N GLY A 541 -6.01 -21.97 23.14
CA GLY A 541 -7.40 -21.46 23.17
C GLY A 541 -7.55 -19.99 23.60
N TRP A 542 -6.70 -19.51 24.52
CA TRP A 542 -6.70 -18.09 24.92
C TRP A 542 -6.27 -17.16 23.78
N ALA A 543 -5.35 -17.61 22.91
CA ALA A 543 -4.89 -16.84 21.76
C ALA A 543 -5.97 -16.78 20.68
N LEU A 544 -6.76 -17.84 20.51
CA LEU A 544 -7.94 -17.82 19.63
C LEU A 544 -9.01 -16.85 20.13
N VAL A 545 -9.26 -16.79 21.45
CA VAL A 545 -10.17 -15.80 22.06
C VAL A 545 -9.65 -14.38 21.83
N MET A 546 -8.37 -14.11 22.08
CA MET A 546 -7.75 -12.81 21.82
C MET A 546 -7.87 -12.43 20.34
N LEU A 547 -7.56 -13.35 19.43
CA LEU A 547 -7.63 -13.12 17.98
C LEU A 547 -9.05 -12.78 17.52
N SER A 548 -10.04 -13.58 17.92
CA SER A 548 -11.44 -13.32 17.60
C SER A 548 -11.91 -11.96 18.17
N THR A 549 -11.45 -11.60 19.38
CA THR A 549 -11.75 -10.30 19.99
C THR A 549 -11.17 -9.15 19.18
N LEU A 550 -9.92 -9.24 18.71
CA LEU A 550 -9.30 -8.19 17.89
C LEU A 550 -10.02 -8.01 16.54
N ILE A 551 -10.38 -9.12 15.87
CA ILE A 551 -11.13 -9.08 14.60
C ILE A 551 -12.50 -8.43 14.81
N ILE A 552 -13.19 -8.77 15.91
CA ILE A 552 -14.46 -8.14 16.28
C ILE A 552 -14.26 -6.65 16.57
N VAL A 553 -13.30 -6.25 17.41
CA VAL A 553 -13.05 -4.84 17.76
C VAL A 553 -12.76 -3.99 16.53
N ALA A 554 -11.99 -4.52 15.57
CA ALA A 554 -11.72 -3.81 14.32
C ALA A 554 -12.96 -3.65 13.43
N SER A 555 -13.81 -4.68 13.31
CA SER A 555 -14.97 -4.69 12.40
C SER A 555 -16.28 -4.16 13.00
N LEU A 556 -16.40 -4.16 14.33
CA LEU A 556 -17.58 -3.71 15.10
C LEU A 556 -18.07 -2.27 14.80
N PRO A 557 -17.22 -1.29 14.44
CA PRO A 557 -17.71 0.04 14.08
C PRO A 557 -18.68 0.06 12.89
N VAL A 558 -18.60 -0.91 11.97
CA VAL A 558 -19.51 -1.01 10.82
C VAL A 558 -20.96 -1.31 11.23
N PRO A 559 -21.28 -2.45 11.89
CA PRO A 559 -22.65 -2.73 12.34
C PRO A 559 -23.12 -1.76 13.43
N VAL A 560 -22.23 -1.30 14.33
CA VAL A 560 -22.61 -0.32 15.37
C VAL A 560 -22.98 1.04 14.75
N GLY A 561 -22.22 1.52 13.77
CA GLY A 561 -22.55 2.74 13.04
C GLY A 561 -23.90 2.65 12.32
N TYR A 562 -24.17 1.52 11.68
CA TYR A 562 -25.47 1.24 11.05
C TYR A 562 -26.62 1.22 12.06
N LEU A 563 -26.47 0.48 13.17
CA LEU A 563 -27.49 0.37 14.23
C LEU A 563 -27.77 1.72 14.91
N LEU A 564 -26.74 2.50 15.26
CA LEU A 564 -26.90 3.81 15.87
C LEU A 564 -27.60 4.80 14.93
N SER A 565 -27.28 4.74 13.63
CA SER A 565 -27.93 5.57 12.60
C SER A 565 -29.39 5.14 12.37
N PHE A 566 -29.69 3.84 12.42
CA PHE A 566 -31.05 3.32 12.36
C PHE A 566 -31.90 3.74 13.57
N LEU A 567 -31.37 3.59 14.79
CA LEU A 567 -32.04 3.99 16.03
C LEU A 567 -32.30 5.51 16.09
N ARG A 568 -31.33 6.33 15.66
CA ARG A 568 -31.52 7.79 15.53
C ARG A 568 -32.48 8.17 14.41
N GLY A 569 -32.54 7.40 13.32
CA GLY A 569 -33.53 7.55 12.26
C GLY A 569 -34.99 7.31 12.71
N GLY A 570 -35.19 6.65 13.87
CA GLY A 570 -36.50 6.55 14.53
C GLY A 570 -36.88 7.79 15.36
N GLN A 571 -35.96 8.73 15.58
CA GLN A 571 -36.22 10.03 16.20
C GLN A 571 -36.10 11.13 15.15
N SER A 572 -37.23 11.42 14.49
CA SER A 572 -37.36 12.54 13.56
C SER A 572 -37.27 13.88 14.32
N LEU A 573 -36.05 14.34 14.61
CA LEU A 573 -35.76 15.75 14.81
C LEU A 573 -35.97 16.48 13.46
N PRO A 574 -36.52 17.70 13.46
CA PRO A 574 -36.68 18.47 12.23
C PRO A 574 -35.30 18.73 11.62
N VAL A 575 -35.11 18.27 10.38
CA VAL A 575 -33.97 18.66 9.58
C VAL A 575 -34.20 20.11 9.17
N GLU A 576 -33.35 21.03 9.63
CA GLU A 576 -33.19 22.30 8.91
C GLU A 576 -32.72 21.95 7.50
N GLU A 577 -33.53 22.29 6.50
CA GLU A 577 -33.15 22.22 5.08
C GLU A 577 -32.09 23.29 4.78
N GLY A 578 -30.87 23.06 5.26
CA GLY A 578 -29.69 23.62 4.63
C GLY A 578 -29.50 22.92 3.29
N GLU A 579 -29.65 23.66 2.19
CA GLU A 579 -29.55 23.14 0.83
C GLU A 579 -28.21 22.44 0.56
N VAL A 580 -28.18 21.11 0.66
CA VAL A 580 -27.09 20.31 0.09
C VAL A 580 -27.43 20.04 -1.38
N GLN A 581 -27.10 21.02 -2.23
CA GLN A 581 -27.33 20.93 -3.67
C GLN A 581 -26.52 19.76 -4.27
N PRO A 582 -27.14 18.94 -5.15
CA PRO A 582 -26.46 17.82 -5.78
C PRO A 582 -25.31 18.31 -6.69
N PRO A 583 -24.29 17.47 -7.00
CA PRO A 583 -23.08 17.89 -7.72
C PRO A 583 -23.35 18.70 -8.99
N ARG A 584 -24.41 18.34 -9.72
CA ARG A 584 -24.83 18.97 -10.99
C ARG A 584 -25.06 20.48 -10.90
N GLU A 585 -25.51 21.03 -9.77
CA GLU A 585 -25.78 22.47 -9.62
C GLU A 585 -24.53 23.28 -9.22
N ARG A 586 -23.55 22.66 -8.55
CA ARG A 586 -22.26 23.32 -8.27
C ARG A 586 -21.47 23.56 -9.57
N TYR A 587 -21.60 22.69 -10.56
CA TYR A 587 -20.98 22.88 -11.88
C TYR A 587 -21.77 23.80 -12.80
N SER A 588 -23.11 23.85 -12.74
CA SER A 588 -23.89 24.74 -13.61
C SER A 588 -23.68 26.22 -13.30
N LYS A 589 -23.52 26.59 -12.02
CA LYS A 589 -23.20 27.97 -11.59
C LYS A 589 -21.88 28.52 -12.16
N TYR A 590 -20.95 27.65 -12.57
CA TYR A 590 -19.66 28.05 -13.16
C TYR A 590 -19.75 28.36 -14.66
N ASN A 591 -20.80 27.89 -15.35
CA ASN A 591 -21.04 28.15 -16.78
C ASN A 591 -21.99 29.34 -17.02
N SER A 592 -22.64 29.88 -15.98
CA SER A 592 -23.61 30.98 -16.09
C SER A 592 -23.00 32.37 -15.87
N SER A 593 -21.68 32.52 -15.98
CA SER A 593 -20.96 33.78 -15.80
C SER A 593 -20.22 34.22 -17.07
N GLU A 594 -20.88 34.16 -18.21
CA GLU A 594 -20.53 34.95 -19.41
C GLU A 594 -21.44 36.19 -19.48
N PRO A 595 -20.90 37.40 -19.70
CA PRO A 595 -21.72 38.60 -19.81
C PRO A 595 -22.35 38.69 -21.21
N GLU A 596 -23.68 38.52 -21.30
CA GLU A 596 -24.42 38.83 -22.52
C GLU A 596 -24.34 40.33 -22.85
N PRO A 597 -24.19 40.72 -24.13
CA PRO A 597 -24.11 42.13 -24.51
C PRO A 597 -25.49 42.81 -24.43
N ASN A 598 -25.51 43.99 -23.82
CA ASN A 598 -26.69 44.86 -23.72
C ASN A 598 -27.46 45.00 -25.03
N ASN A 599 -28.77 44.76 -25.00
CA ASN A 599 -29.71 45.46 -25.86
C ASN A 599 -31.02 45.76 -25.13
N HIS A 600 -31.44 47.03 -25.19
CA HIS A 600 -32.72 47.47 -24.65
C HIS A 600 -33.88 46.85 -25.44
N HIS A 601 -34.91 46.37 -24.75
CA HIS A 601 -36.30 46.84 -24.93
C HIS A 601 -37.25 46.21 -23.89
N SER A 602 -38.27 46.97 -23.51
CA SER A 602 -39.44 46.56 -22.72
C SER A 602 -40.65 47.39 -23.21
N PRO A 603 -41.91 47.08 -22.84
CA PRO A 603 -42.43 45.91 -22.09
C PRO A 603 -43.55 45.16 -22.86
N LEU A 604 -44.17 44.15 -22.25
CA LEU A 604 -45.65 44.01 -22.10
C LEU A 604 -46.01 42.79 -21.25
N ASP A 605 -47.15 42.87 -20.54
CA ASP A 605 -47.70 41.85 -19.64
C ASP A 605 -48.29 40.63 -20.39
N GLU A 606 -48.23 39.43 -19.80
CA GLU A 606 -49.42 38.80 -19.16
C GLU A 606 -49.18 37.38 -18.58
N ASP A 607 -49.99 37.11 -17.55
CA ASP A 607 -50.57 35.84 -17.12
C ASP A 607 -49.87 34.84 -16.17
N ARG A 608 -50.74 34.10 -15.46
CA ARG A 608 -50.56 33.56 -14.11
C ARG A 608 -51.47 32.34 -13.94
N ASN A 609 -50.93 31.11 -13.83
CA ASN A 609 -51.44 29.98 -12.99
C ASN A 609 -51.00 28.56 -13.45
N ARG A 610 -50.39 27.79 -12.51
CA ARG A 610 -50.62 26.34 -12.23
C ARG A 610 -50.22 25.27 -13.31
N PRO A 611 -50.20 23.96 -12.97
CA PRO A 611 -49.45 23.34 -11.86
C PRO A 611 -48.71 22.02 -12.28
N ARG A 612 -48.05 21.36 -11.33
CA ARG A 612 -47.42 20.02 -11.46
C ARG A 612 -48.33 18.95 -12.11
N SER A 613 -47.73 18.03 -12.88
CA SER A 613 -48.30 16.71 -13.15
C SER A 613 -47.29 15.57 -12.93
N THR A 614 -47.75 14.57 -12.18
CA THR A 614 -47.10 13.30 -11.82
C THR A 614 -46.97 12.39 -13.05
N PHE A 615 -45.97 11.50 -13.08
CA PHE A 615 -45.98 10.33 -13.97
C PHE A 615 -45.81 9.02 -13.19
N LEU A 616 -46.55 7.99 -13.62
CA LEU A 616 -46.64 6.67 -13.00
C LEU A 616 -46.43 5.60 -14.10
N HIS A 617 -45.98 4.41 -13.70
CA HIS A 617 -45.71 3.24 -14.55
C HIS A 617 -46.87 2.84 -15.49
N LEU A 618 -46.53 2.36 -16.69
CA LEU A 618 -46.64 0.94 -17.09
C LEU A 618 -45.80 0.70 -18.36
N GLY A 619 -45.64 -0.55 -18.83
CA GLY A 619 -44.74 -0.89 -19.94
C GLY A 619 -45.27 -1.97 -20.89
N ALA A 620 -44.32 -2.64 -21.57
CA ALA A 620 -44.44 -3.75 -22.53
C ALA A 620 -44.56 -3.39 -24.04
N GLU A 621 -43.55 -3.87 -24.77
CA GLU A 621 -43.54 -4.37 -26.16
C GLU A 621 -43.98 -3.48 -27.35
N HIS A 622 -43.01 -3.08 -28.17
CA HIS A 622 -42.94 -3.49 -29.59
C HIS A 622 -41.51 -3.34 -30.14
N TYR A 623 -40.96 -4.39 -30.76
CA TYR A 623 -39.71 -4.34 -31.54
C TYR A 623 -40.03 -4.04 -33.00
N VAL A 624 -39.21 -3.20 -33.65
CA VAL A 624 -39.17 -3.06 -35.12
C VAL A 624 -37.72 -3.14 -35.57
N LEU A 625 -37.45 -4.07 -36.49
CA LEU A 625 -36.14 -4.33 -37.09
C LEU A 625 -35.90 -3.42 -38.29
N LEU A 626 -34.64 -3.01 -38.51
CA LEU A 626 -34.16 -2.44 -39.77
C LEU A 626 -33.35 -3.53 -40.52
N PRO A 627 -33.39 -3.57 -41.87
CA PRO A 627 -32.94 -4.74 -42.63
C PRO A 627 -31.41 -4.84 -42.78
N GLN A 628 -30.95 -6.09 -42.90
CA GLN A 628 -29.57 -6.45 -43.22
C GLN A 628 -29.21 -6.14 -44.68
N GLN A 629 -27.93 -5.95 -44.92
CA GLN A 629 -27.29 -5.98 -46.23
C GLN A 629 -26.43 -7.25 -46.27
N GLU A 630 -26.60 -8.11 -47.28
CA GLU A 630 -25.97 -9.42 -47.37
C GLU A 630 -24.54 -9.34 -47.92
N ASP A 631 -23.62 -10.08 -47.30
CA ASP A 631 -22.32 -10.42 -47.88
C ASP A 631 -22.46 -11.62 -48.84
N GLY A 632 -21.66 -11.62 -49.90
CA GLY A 632 -21.51 -12.75 -50.83
C GLY A 632 -20.04 -12.89 -51.22
N GLU A 633 -19.49 -14.08 -50.96
CA GLU A 633 -18.07 -14.44 -51.16
C GLU A 633 -17.74 -14.68 -52.65
N GLU A 634 -16.50 -14.41 -53.06
CA GLU A 634 -15.54 -15.40 -53.60
C GLU A 634 -14.21 -14.72 -54.00
N GLU A 635 -13.13 -15.49 -54.07
CA GLU A 635 -11.73 -15.02 -54.13
C GLU A 635 -11.07 -15.12 -55.53
N GLU A 636 -9.90 -14.49 -55.64
CA GLU A 636 -8.76 -14.79 -56.55
C GLU A 636 -8.68 -14.24 -58.01
N GLU A 637 -7.40 -14.10 -58.41
CA GLU A 637 -6.76 -13.82 -59.72
C GLU A 637 -6.68 -12.39 -60.33
N GLU A 638 -5.45 -11.84 -60.21
CA GLU A 638 -4.55 -11.31 -61.26
C GLU A 638 -4.72 -9.92 -61.97
N GLU A 639 -3.57 -9.22 -61.94
CA GLU A 639 -2.90 -8.38 -62.97
C GLU A 639 -3.38 -6.99 -63.46
N GLU A 640 -2.36 -6.11 -63.49
CA GLU A 640 -2.00 -5.04 -64.43
C GLU A 640 -2.97 -3.89 -64.84
N ASP A 641 -2.67 -2.72 -64.24
CA ASP A 641 -2.01 -1.57 -64.89
C ASP A 641 -2.81 -0.57 -65.78
N THR A 642 -2.31 0.68 -65.73
CA THR A 642 -2.59 1.86 -66.55
C THR A 642 -3.96 2.55 -66.39
N GLY A 643 -3.97 3.88 -66.17
CA GLY A 643 -5.25 4.61 -66.19
C GLY A 643 -5.36 6.11 -65.85
N LEU A 644 -4.27 6.88 -65.69
CA LEU A 644 -4.23 8.35 -65.41
C LEU A 644 -4.68 8.84 -64.02
#